data_AF-A0A954PUK0-F1
#
_entry.id   AF-A0A954PUK0-F1
#
_cell.length_a   1.000
_cell.length_b   1.000
_cell.length_c   1.000
_cell.angle_alpha   90.00
_cell.angle_beta   90.00
_cell.angle_gamma   90.00
#
_symmetry.space_group_name_H-M   'P 1'
#
loop_
_entity.id
_entity.type
_entity.pdbx_description
1 polymer ?
#
loop_
_entity_poly.entity_id
_entity_poly.type
_entity_poly.pdbx_seq_one_letter_code
_entity_poly.pdbx_strand_id
1 'polypeptide(L)'
;MWRCVVVLIALVCGHAGVNCFGNDTAPLFETVVQPIFADKCGKCHGETVRKGDLDLSSMAGIRQGGESGDPLLGESIDESRLWEVIADGEMPPDDQQPLTDGERQLISDWISAGAHSNRSVESTVESIDQHDVLPILLLRCNTCHGPRIRQGGVDLRSRESMMTGGKNGPVMIPGDADASLMIKRIESNACPPSESLLKFFVRRPPTSEVETLRRWIDAGAPESTIVADVQTDRPDPLVTDQERQHWSFQPPKKSHRFDSIDGFIADSLHSAGLDFEVEADRDTLIRRVYIDLIGLPPSQREYAHWRDSKDPEWYSSMVDQLLASNHYGERWGRYWLDLAGYADSEGGISADPIRDDAWKYRDYVIDAFNKDKPYDRFLIEQLAGDELIDHVNAKVITQQMVENLTATGFLRMGIDETGSRTMNFVPERLKVISDAISVVSGGLMGLTMECARCHSHKYDPIPQRDYYRLKAIFQGALDEHDWDSFKTRTLNVATAEHRRQVELVNPPLQAEVKRLESSHKKITVTLQMQLLRDHYPDQSEDDNKATVAALKTADNNRTLKQKVLVERLVKAELRPDTEQSQKVLGLRQSLSEIERSIDHTRRKMAPSTSIRALWDLGRPSPTYILRGGEHDKPGAPVGPGVPSVLTDGKTPFEIRAPFPDGTPKSGRRLALARWLTDPNHPLTSRVMVNRIWFHHFGSGLVKDLENFGVKGSRPTHPELLDWMAIEFARQGWSVKQMHRQILNSRTYRQSSHVTPEKFQLDPQNQLLSRMNLRRLDAESLRDSLLFVAGKLDTTPGGLPDTVSIDQDGMVSINPTGDGGLRRSVYQQFRRTEIPSMMDTFDYPQMGPNCLSRNVSTVSPQALMMMNNGRVHDLAVAFADRVANKVDPGGEVQYADWVDTVYEMALSRSPSPQELSLGVESLRQLESSWHGNSHQALQTYCHTILNSASFLFVD
;
A
#
# COMPACT_ATOMS: atom_id res chain seq x y z
N MET A 1 23.86 16.80 -58.92
CA MET A 1 24.13 17.54 -60.18
C MET A 1 23.09 17.08 -61.18
N TRP A 2 22.37 18.03 -61.82
CA TRP A 2 21.59 17.94 -63.08
C TRP A 2 21.83 16.69 -63.95
N ARG A 3 20.92 16.14 -64.76
CA ARG A 3 19.58 16.49 -65.28
C ARG A 3 19.24 15.38 -66.33
N CYS A 4 17.97 15.34 -66.75
CA CYS A 4 17.47 14.96 -68.09
C CYS A 4 17.30 13.47 -68.49
N VAL A 5 16.06 12.99 -68.34
CA VAL A 5 15.05 12.76 -69.41
C VAL A 5 15.57 12.40 -70.81
N VAL A 6 15.15 11.23 -71.34
CA VAL A 6 14.56 11.07 -72.70
C VAL A 6 13.55 9.89 -72.70
N VAL A 7 12.38 10.15 -73.27
CA VAL A 7 11.25 9.25 -73.58
C VAL A 7 11.43 8.66 -74.98
N LEU A 8 11.06 7.38 -75.22
CA LEU A 8 10.49 6.92 -76.51
C LEU A 8 9.91 5.48 -76.48
N ILE A 9 8.57 5.43 -76.42
CA ILE A 9 7.59 4.66 -77.21
C ILE A 9 8.01 3.34 -77.92
N ALA A 10 7.36 2.26 -77.44
CA ALA A 10 6.67 1.15 -78.11
C ALA A 10 7.28 0.41 -79.31
N LEU A 11 7.37 -0.93 -79.15
CA LEU A 11 6.99 -1.90 -80.19
C LEU A 11 6.63 -3.25 -79.55
N VAL A 12 5.39 -3.67 -79.79
CA VAL A 12 4.84 -4.99 -79.47
C VAL A 12 5.26 -5.97 -80.58
N CYS A 13 5.83 -7.12 -80.20
CA CYS A 13 5.69 -8.37 -80.93
C CYS A 13 5.95 -9.54 -79.97
N GLY A 14 4.93 -10.39 -79.83
CA GLY A 14 4.86 -11.44 -78.82
C GLY A 14 5.81 -12.62 -79.05
N HIS A 15 6.05 -13.35 -77.96
CA HIS A 15 6.38 -14.76 -77.98
C HIS A 15 5.44 -15.47 -77.02
N ALA A 16 4.72 -16.46 -77.54
CA ALA A 16 3.83 -17.33 -76.78
C ALA A 16 4.68 -18.21 -75.85
N GLY A 17 4.53 -17.98 -74.53
CA GLY A 17 4.95 -18.90 -73.49
C GLY A 17 3.72 -19.62 -72.95
N VAL A 18 3.72 -20.94 -73.09
CA VAL A 18 2.74 -21.85 -72.50
C VAL A 18 2.88 -21.78 -70.97
N ASN A 19 1.92 -21.15 -70.28
CA ASN A 19 1.78 -21.28 -68.84
C ASN A 19 0.75 -22.37 -68.54
N CYS A 20 1.24 -23.46 -67.94
CA CYS A 20 0.41 -24.45 -67.29
C CYS A 20 -0.29 -23.81 -66.10
N PHE A 21 -1.63 -23.87 -66.09
CA PHE A 21 -2.44 -23.54 -64.93
C PHE A 21 -2.28 -24.64 -63.87
N GLY A 22 -1.55 -24.34 -62.79
CA GLY A 22 -1.77 -24.98 -61.48
C GLY A 22 -2.78 -24.13 -60.71
N ASN A 23 -3.84 -24.77 -60.21
CA ASN A 23 -4.84 -24.13 -59.34
C ASN A 23 -4.19 -23.79 -57.99
N ASP A 24 -3.80 -22.53 -57.78
CA ASP A 24 -3.54 -21.99 -56.45
C ASP A 24 -4.89 -21.68 -55.77
N THR A 25 -5.53 -22.70 -55.23
CA THR A 25 -6.58 -22.49 -54.23
C THR A 25 -5.89 -22.08 -52.93
N ALA A 26 -6.07 -20.83 -52.51
CA ALA A 26 -5.52 -20.33 -51.26
C ALA A 26 -5.86 -21.29 -50.09
N PRO A 27 -4.92 -21.52 -49.16
CA PRO A 27 -5.15 -22.40 -48.01
C PRO A 27 -6.36 -21.93 -47.21
N LEU A 28 -7.23 -22.86 -46.81
CA LEU A 28 -8.43 -22.58 -46.02
C LEU A 28 -8.19 -22.92 -44.55
N PHE A 29 -8.75 -22.09 -43.66
CA PHE A 29 -8.67 -22.30 -42.21
C PHE A 29 -9.07 -23.73 -41.82
N GLU A 30 -10.23 -24.21 -42.25
CA GLU A 30 -10.80 -25.49 -41.80
C GLU A 30 -9.97 -26.72 -42.21
N THR A 31 -9.27 -26.64 -43.35
CA THR A 31 -8.55 -27.79 -43.90
C THR A 31 -7.06 -27.77 -43.58
N VAL A 32 -6.47 -26.59 -43.41
CA VAL A 32 -5.01 -26.44 -43.28
C VAL A 32 -4.62 -26.03 -41.86
N VAL A 33 -5.31 -25.07 -41.25
CA VAL A 33 -4.86 -24.42 -40.01
C VAL A 33 -5.61 -24.92 -38.78
N GLN A 34 -6.92 -25.12 -38.86
CA GLN A 34 -7.76 -25.60 -37.77
C GLN A 34 -7.29 -26.94 -37.17
N PRO A 35 -6.86 -27.95 -37.96
CA PRO A 35 -6.33 -29.19 -37.39
C PRO A 35 -5.02 -28.97 -36.60
N ILE A 36 -4.16 -28.05 -37.08
CA ILE A 36 -2.91 -27.69 -36.40
C ILE A 36 -3.23 -27.00 -35.08
N PHE A 37 -4.13 -26.01 -35.08
CA PHE A 37 -4.54 -25.33 -33.86
C PHE A 37 -5.27 -26.26 -32.88
N ALA A 38 -6.11 -27.16 -33.36
CA ALA A 38 -6.78 -28.13 -32.48
C ALA A 38 -5.78 -29.04 -31.75
N ASP A 39 -4.74 -29.50 -32.45
CA ASP A 39 -3.71 -30.39 -31.91
C ASP A 39 -2.69 -29.65 -31.02
N LYS A 40 -2.17 -28.50 -31.49
CA LYS A 40 -1.05 -27.78 -30.85
C LYS A 40 -1.50 -26.70 -29.86
N CYS A 41 -2.68 -26.12 -30.04
CA CYS A 41 -3.14 -24.96 -29.30
C CYS A 41 -4.48 -25.19 -28.56
N GLY A 42 -5.28 -26.17 -29.00
CA GLY A 42 -6.68 -26.37 -28.58
C GLY A 42 -6.85 -26.79 -27.12
N LYS A 43 -5.78 -27.30 -26.49
CA LYS A 43 -5.75 -27.57 -25.04
C LYS A 43 -5.91 -26.29 -24.20
N CYS A 44 -5.44 -25.15 -24.70
CA CYS A 44 -5.47 -23.86 -24.01
C CYS A 44 -6.36 -22.82 -24.69
N HIS A 45 -6.54 -22.91 -26.01
CA HIS A 45 -7.27 -21.94 -26.84
C HIS A 45 -8.32 -22.63 -27.73
N GLY A 46 -9.18 -23.44 -27.12
CA GLY A 46 -10.28 -24.13 -27.79
C GLY A 46 -11.66 -23.61 -27.36
N GLU A 47 -12.71 -24.28 -27.82
CA GLU A 47 -14.10 -23.88 -27.53
C GLU A 47 -14.39 -23.85 -26.01
N THR A 48 -13.87 -24.83 -25.27
CA THR A 48 -14.14 -25.01 -23.82
C THR A 48 -13.10 -24.36 -22.91
N VAL A 49 -11.84 -24.28 -23.34
CA VAL A 49 -10.73 -23.71 -22.57
C VAL A 49 -10.19 -22.52 -23.36
N ARG A 50 -10.36 -21.32 -22.83
CA ARG A 50 -9.99 -20.05 -23.49
C ARG A 50 -9.02 -19.28 -22.61
N LYS A 51 -7.79 -19.76 -22.47
CA LYS A 51 -6.73 -18.99 -21.79
C LYS A 51 -6.51 -17.69 -22.56
N GLY A 52 -6.43 -16.57 -21.86
CA GLY A 52 -6.37 -15.25 -22.51
C GLY A 52 -7.65 -14.87 -23.26
N ASP A 53 -8.80 -15.47 -22.91
CA ASP A 53 -10.10 -15.33 -23.60
C ASP A 53 -10.07 -15.66 -25.10
N LEU A 54 -9.04 -16.38 -25.55
CA LEU A 54 -8.80 -16.68 -26.95
C LEU A 54 -9.36 -18.05 -27.34
N ASP A 55 -10.15 -18.09 -28.41
CA ASP A 55 -10.66 -19.30 -29.07
C ASP A 55 -10.10 -19.44 -30.50
N LEU A 56 -9.18 -20.39 -30.70
CA LEU A 56 -8.59 -20.73 -32.00
C LEU A 56 -9.36 -21.86 -32.72
N SER A 57 -10.46 -22.36 -32.15
CA SER A 57 -11.25 -23.43 -32.77
C SER A 57 -12.13 -22.94 -33.91
N SER A 58 -12.34 -21.62 -34.03
CA SER A 58 -13.19 -21.01 -35.05
C SER A 58 -12.63 -19.68 -35.55
N MET A 59 -12.96 -19.32 -36.80
CA MET A 59 -12.61 -18.00 -37.35
C MET A 59 -13.28 -16.83 -36.62
N ALA A 60 -14.47 -17.05 -36.06
CA ALA A 60 -15.14 -16.05 -35.25
C ALA A 60 -14.31 -15.74 -33.99
N GLY A 61 -13.84 -16.77 -33.29
CA GLY A 61 -12.95 -16.62 -32.12
C GLY A 61 -11.62 -15.95 -32.46
N ILE A 62 -10.97 -16.35 -33.56
CA ILE A 62 -9.69 -15.74 -33.99
C ILE A 62 -9.86 -14.24 -34.28
N ARG A 63 -10.98 -13.85 -34.91
CA ARG A 63 -11.27 -12.44 -35.22
C ARG A 63 -11.72 -11.64 -34.01
N GLN A 64 -12.42 -12.28 -33.06
CA GLN A 64 -12.80 -11.67 -31.78
C GLN A 64 -11.57 -11.30 -30.95
N GLY A 65 -10.47 -12.06 -31.10
CA GLY A 65 -9.22 -11.83 -30.39
C GLY A 65 -9.22 -12.45 -28.99
N GLY A 66 -8.33 -11.97 -28.13
CA GLY A 66 -8.23 -12.40 -26.72
C GLY A 66 -8.67 -11.30 -25.75
N GLU A 67 -8.14 -11.32 -24.53
CA GLU A 67 -8.45 -10.38 -23.44
C GLU A 67 -8.26 -8.88 -23.79
N SER A 68 -7.42 -8.54 -24.77
CA SER A 68 -7.29 -7.15 -25.24
C SER A 68 -8.49 -6.70 -26.06
N GLY A 69 -9.22 -7.63 -26.69
CA GLY A 69 -10.27 -7.35 -27.66
C GLY A 69 -9.75 -6.88 -29.03
N ASP A 70 -8.45 -6.89 -29.25
CA ASP A 70 -7.85 -6.55 -30.54
C ASP A 70 -7.85 -7.75 -31.49
N PRO A 71 -8.10 -7.56 -32.80
CA PRO A 71 -8.00 -8.63 -33.78
C PRO A 71 -6.61 -9.27 -33.80
N LEU A 72 -6.53 -10.60 -33.78
CA LEU A 72 -5.27 -11.33 -33.88
C LEU A 72 -4.67 -11.39 -35.28
N LEU A 73 -5.52 -11.15 -36.29
CA LEU A 73 -5.16 -11.14 -37.70
C LEU A 73 -5.13 -9.68 -38.17
N GLY A 74 -3.97 -9.23 -38.65
CA GLY A 74 -3.81 -7.94 -39.31
C GLY A 74 -4.15 -8.01 -40.81
N GLU A 75 -4.06 -6.88 -41.52
CA GLU A 75 -4.25 -6.86 -42.98
C GLU A 75 -3.06 -7.51 -43.71
N SER A 76 -1.92 -7.63 -43.04
CA SER A 76 -0.72 -8.31 -43.50
C SER A 76 -0.15 -9.23 -42.42
N ILE A 77 0.78 -10.10 -42.82
CA ILE A 77 1.47 -11.00 -41.88
C ILE A 77 2.31 -10.25 -40.84
N ASP A 78 2.89 -9.11 -41.21
CA ASP A 78 3.69 -8.25 -40.32
C ASP A 78 2.82 -7.52 -39.27
N GLU A 79 1.51 -7.44 -39.51
CA GLU A 79 0.52 -6.88 -38.58
C GLU A 79 -0.25 -7.95 -37.81
N SER A 80 0.03 -9.24 -38.05
CA SER A 80 -0.65 -10.34 -37.36
C SER A 80 0.05 -10.68 -36.05
N ARG A 81 -0.58 -10.30 -34.93
CA ARG A 81 -0.12 -10.68 -33.59
C ARG A 81 -0.05 -12.21 -33.41
N LEU A 82 -0.96 -12.95 -34.04
CA LEU A 82 -0.93 -14.42 -34.05
C LEU A 82 0.35 -14.96 -34.69
N TRP A 83 0.81 -14.36 -35.79
CA TRP A 83 2.05 -14.78 -36.44
C TRP A 83 3.28 -14.37 -35.62
N GLU A 84 3.30 -13.15 -35.07
CA GLU A 84 4.40 -12.66 -34.25
C GLU A 84 4.76 -13.64 -33.12
N VAL A 85 3.77 -14.07 -32.32
CA VAL A 85 4.00 -14.99 -31.20
C VAL A 85 4.39 -16.42 -31.63
N ILE A 86 3.98 -16.85 -32.84
CA ILE A 86 4.38 -18.15 -33.41
C ILE A 86 5.80 -18.06 -33.98
N ALA A 87 6.14 -16.96 -34.65
CA ALA A 87 7.44 -16.73 -35.28
C ALA A 87 8.55 -16.56 -34.25
N ASP A 88 8.26 -15.86 -33.15
CA ASP A 88 9.18 -15.68 -32.02
C ASP A 88 9.35 -16.97 -31.18
N GLY A 89 8.55 -18.00 -31.47
CA GLY A 89 8.59 -19.27 -30.75
C GLY A 89 7.99 -19.21 -29.34
N GLU A 90 7.22 -18.16 -29.02
CA GLU A 90 6.52 -18.06 -27.74
C GLU A 90 5.36 -19.07 -27.63
N MET A 91 4.76 -19.43 -28.78
CA MET A 91 3.64 -20.38 -28.86
C MET A 91 3.88 -21.46 -29.93
N PRO A 92 3.69 -22.76 -29.61
CA PRO A 92 3.34 -23.31 -28.30
C PRO A 92 4.48 -23.19 -27.28
N PRO A 93 4.18 -23.05 -25.97
CA PRO A 93 5.21 -22.94 -24.92
C PRO A 93 6.06 -24.21 -24.80
N ASP A 94 7.25 -24.09 -24.19
CA ASP A 94 8.29 -25.13 -24.11
C ASP A 94 7.81 -26.48 -23.53
N ASP A 95 6.72 -26.50 -22.76
CA ASP A 95 6.13 -27.70 -22.16
C ASP A 95 5.11 -28.41 -23.09
N GLN A 96 4.85 -27.86 -24.27
CA GLN A 96 3.96 -28.41 -25.30
C GLN A 96 4.75 -28.81 -26.55
N GLN A 97 4.10 -29.60 -27.42
CA GLN A 97 4.74 -30.04 -28.65
C GLN A 97 4.91 -28.85 -29.62
N PRO A 98 6.15 -28.55 -30.08
CA PRO A 98 6.39 -27.41 -30.96
C PRO A 98 5.80 -27.63 -32.35
N LEU A 99 5.51 -26.53 -33.03
CA LEU A 99 5.16 -26.52 -34.45
C LEU A 99 6.38 -26.93 -35.29
N THR A 100 6.18 -27.82 -36.25
CA THR A 100 7.18 -28.15 -37.27
C THR A 100 7.35 -26.99 -38.25
N ASP A 101 8.48 -26.93 -38.95
CA ASP A 101 8.73 -25.91 -39.99
C ASP A 101 7.64 -25.92 -41.08
N GLY A 102 7.12 -27.11 -41.42
CA GLY A 102 6.01 -27.26 -42.36
C GLY A 102 4.70 -26.68 -41.83
N GLU A 103 4.35 -26.94 -40.57
CA GLU A 103 3.14 -26.37 -39.94
C GLU A 103 3.24 -24.85 -39.83
N ARG A 104 4.42 -24.31 -39.48
CA ARG A 104 4.68 -22.86 -39.46
C ARG A 104 4.51 -22.23 -40.83
N GLN A 105 5.05 -22.86 -41.88
CA GLN A 105 4.89 -22.37 -43.25
C GLN A 105 3.41 -22.35 -43.67
N LEU A 106 2.65 -23.39 -43.34
CA LEU A 106 1.22 -23.46 -43.66
C LEU A 106 0.40 -22.36 -42.97
N ILE A 107 0.71 -22.03 -41.71
CA ILE A 107 0.07 -20.92 -40.99
C ILE A 107 0.47 -19.58 -41.63
N SER A 108 1.76 -19.39 -41.94
CA SER A 108 2.29 -18.19 -42.59
C SER A 108 1.64 -17.91 -43.94
N ASP A 109 1.54 -18.93 -44.79
CA ASP A 109 0.95 -18.85 -46.13
C ASP A 109 -0.55 -18.53 -46.03
N TRP A 110 -1.24 -19.08 -45.03
CA TRP A 110 -2.65 -18.79 -44.78
C TRP A 110 -2.91 -17.35 -44.35
N ILE A 111 -2.11 -16.81 -43.42
CA ILE A 111 -2.23 -15.40 -43.01
C ILE A 111 -1.89 -14.48 -44.18
N SER A 112 -0.80 -14.76 -44.91
CA SER A 112 -0.37 -13.98 -46.07
C SER A 112 -1.38 -13.99 -47.21
N ALA A 113 -2.13 -15.09 -47.36
CA ALA A 113 -3.23 -15.21 -48.31
C ALA A 113 -4.52 -14.51 -47.84
N GLY A 114 -4.53 -13.79 -46.72
CA GLY A 114 -5.70 -13.07 -46.22
C GLY A 114 -6.62 -13.88 -45.31
N ALA A 115 -6.10 -14.94 -44.68
CA ALA A 115 -6.77 -15.74 -43.66
C ALA A 115 -8.17 -16.24 -44.08
N HIS A 116 -8.24 -16.84 -45.28
CA HIS A 116 -9.49 -17.31 -45.87
C HIS A 116 -10.11 -18.50 -45.11
N SER A 117 -11.45 -18.55 -45.10
CA SER A 117 -12.26 -19.62 -44.51
C SER A 117 -13.45 -19.93 -45.41
N ASN A 118 -13.84 -21.19 -45.46
CA ASN A 118 -14.99 -21.65 -46.25
C ASN A 118 -16.34 -21.43 -45.57
N ARG A 119 -16.32 -21.10 -44.26
CA ARG A 119 -17.50 -20.69 -43.51
C ARG A 119 -17.61 -19.19 -43.65
N SER A 120 -18.67 -18.69 -44.28
CA SER A 120 -19.05 -17.30 -44.08
C SER A 120 -19.18 -17.10 -42.59
N VAL A 121 -18.44 -16.14 -42.02
CA VAL A 121 -18.74 -15.66 -40.68
C VAL A 121 -20.15 -15.12 -40.79
N GLU A 122 -21.16 -15.91 -40.40
CA GLU A 122 -22.48 -15.37 -40.13
C GLU A 122 -22.20 -14.25 -39.13
N SER A 123 -22.38 -13.00 -39.57
CA SER A 123 -22.56 -11.92 -38.63
C SER A 123 -23.82 -12.30 -37.88
N THR A 124 -23.69 -13.04 -36.79
CA THR A 124 -24.68 -13.05 -35.74
C THR A 124 -24.90 -11.57 -35.48
N VAL A 125 -26.04 -11.04 -35.93
CA VAL A 125 -26.49 -9.73 -35.49
C VAL A 125 -26.45 -9.85 -33.98
N GLU A 126 -25.46 -9.23 -33.33
CA GLU A 126 -25.31 -9.32 -31.89
C GLU A 126 -26.66 -8.93 -31.31
N SER A 127 -27.32 -9.90 -30.67
CA SER A 127 -28.58 -9.66 -30.00
C SER A 127 -28.29 -8.71 -28.87
N ILE A 128 -28.59 -7.42 -29.07
CA ILE A 128 -28.37 -6.40 -28.04
C ILE A 128 -29.35 -6.65 -26.89
N ASP A 129 -28.84 -6.66 -25.67
CA ASP A 129 -29.65 -6.85 -24.49
C ASP A 129 -29.24 -5.92 -23.32
N GLN A 130 -29.85 -6.13 -22.16
CA GLN A 130 -29.59 -5.32 -20.96
C GLN A 130 -28.11 -5.31 -20.54
N HIS A 131 -27.35 -6.37 -20.82
CA HIS A 131 -25.93 -6.50 -20.52
C HIS A 131 -25.08 -5.45 -21.24
N ASP A 132 -25.42 -5.12 -22.49
CA ASP A 132 -24.68 -4.13 -23.30
C ASP A 132 -24.91 -2.69 -22.83
N VAL A 133 -26.05 -2.46 -22.17
CA VAL A 133 -26.52 -1.12 -21.77
C VAL A 133 -26.24 -0.81 -20.31
N LEU A 134 -26.30 -1.79 -19.41
CA LEU A 134 -26.15 -1.57 -17.98
C LEU A 134 -24.81 -0.93 -17.59
N PRO A 135 -23.64 -1.32 -18.16
CA PRO A 135 -22.37 -0.64 -17.90
C PRO A 135 -22.38 0.84 -18.29
N ILE A 136 -23.04 1.20 -19.41
CA ILE A 136 -23.20 2.60 -19.84
C ILE A 136 -23.99 3.37 -18.79
N LEU A 137 -25.11 2.81 -18.32
CA LEU A 137 -25.94 3.44 -17.29
C LEU A 137 -25.20 3.57 -15.96
N LEU A 138 -24.42 2.56 -15.57
CA LEU A 138 -23.58 2.56 -14.36
C LEU A 138 -22.49 3.64 -14.44
N LEU A 139 -21.82 3.77 -15.58
CA LEU A 139 -20.73 4.71 -15.79
C LEU A 139 -21.21 6.16 -15.93
N ARG A 140 -22.34 6.40 -16.62
CA ARG A 140 -22.79 7.75 -17.02
C ARG A 140 -23.88 8.31 -16.12
N CYS A 141 -24.73 7.47 -15.55
CA CYS A 141 -26.01 7.90 -14.99
C CYS A 141 -26.23 7.52 -13.51
N ASN A 142 -25.64 6.42 -13.02
CA ASN A 142 -25.94 5.84 -11.70
C ASN A 142 -25.65 6.79 -10.53
N THR A 143 -24.61 7.63 -10.62
CA THR A 143 -24.30 8.61 -9.56
C THR A 143 -25.50 9.54 -9.23
N CYS A 144 -26.34 9.86 -10.21
CA CYS A 144 -27.52 10.75 -10.05
C CYS A 144 -28.86 10.00 -10.04
N HIS A 145 -28.92 8.80 -10.60
CA HIS A 145 -30.12 8.01 -10.82
C HIS A 145 -29.97 6.55 -10.34
N GLY A 146 -29.32 6.38 -9.19
CA GLY A 146 -28.97 5.09 -8.59
C GLY A 146 -29.57 4.89 -7.19
N PRO A 147 -28.93 4.11 -6.30
CA PRO A 147 -29.49 3.80 -4.99
C PRO A 147 -29.48 5.00 -4.04
N ARG A 148 -28.40 5.80 -4.05
CA ARG A 148 -28.21 6.93 -3.11
C ARG A 148 -28.96 8.18 -3.53
N ILE A 149 -28.94 8.48 -4.83
CA ILE A 149 -29.55 9.68 -5.40
C ILE A 149 -30.49 9.26 -6.51
N ARG A 150 -31.74 9.71 -6.43
CA ARG A 150 -32.79 9.50 -7.45
C ARG A 150 -33.30 10.84 -7.94
N GLN A 151 -32.46 11.56 -8.70
CA GLN A 151 -32.86 12.87 -9.23
C GLN A 151 -34.11 12.73 -10.09
N GLY A 152 -35.09 13.61 -9.88
CA GLY A 152 -36.38 13.51 -10.57
C GLY A 152 -37.22 12.29 -10.17
N GLY A 153 -36.85 11.55 -9.13
CA GLY A 153 -37.51 10.29 -8.73
C GLY A 153 -37.16 9.09 -9.62
N VAL A 154 -36.13 9.21 -10.46
CA VAL A 154 -35.74 8.18 -11.44
C VAL A 154 -34.68 7.24 -10.86
N ASP A 155 -34.83 5.94 -11.11
CA ASP A 155 -33.86 4.87 -10.85
C ASP A 155 -33.62 4.10 -12.16
N LEU A 156 -32.37 4.06 -12.64
CA LEU A 156 -32.03 3.48 -13.95
C LEU A 156 -31.48 2.06 -13.86
N ARG A 157 -31.52 1.43 -12.69
CA ARG A 157 -30.84 0.14 -12.45
C ARG A 157 -31.62 -1.09 -12.92
N SER A 158 -32.91 -0.94 -13.23
CA SER A 158 -33.73 -2.01 -13.79
C SER A 158 -34.64 -1.49 -14.88
N ARG A 159 -35.01 -2.38 -15.82
CA ARG A 159 -35.99 -2.08 -16.88
C ARG A 159 -37.32 -1.62 -16.30
N GLU A 160 -37.81 -2.31 -15.27
CA GLU A 160 -39.03 -1.96 -14.55
C GLU A 160 -38.98 -0.52 -13.98
N SER A 161 -37.87 -0.15 -13.35
CA SER A 161 -37.69 1.20 -12.80
C SER A 161 -37.64 2.26 -13.90
N MET A 162 -36.98 1.97 -15.04
CA MET A 162 -36.91 2.88 -16.19
C MET A 162 -38.28 3.10 -16.85
N MET A 163 -39.11 2.05 -16.93
CA MET A 163 -40.48 2.12 -17.44
C MET A 163 -41.44 2.83 -16.48
N THR A 164 -41.30 2.59 -15.18
CA THR A 164 -42.04 3.31 -14.14
C THR A 164 -41.70 4.82 -14.20
N GLY A 165 -40.42 5.11 -14.43
CA GLY A 165 -39.90 6.46 -14.61
C GLY A 165 -39.93 7.30 -13.34
N GLY A 166 -40.02 8.62 -13.50
CA GLY A 166 -39.98 9.57 -12.39
C GLY A 166 -41.12 10.58 -12.46
N LYS A 167 -40.88 11.77 -11.90
CA LYS A 167 -41.85 12.89 -11.85
C LYS A 167 -42.37 13.34 -13.23
N ASN A 168 -41.63 13.02 -14.29
CA ASN A 168 -41.95 13.40 -15.67
C ASN A 168 -42.44 12.22 -16.53
N GLY A 169 -42.85 11.12 -15.89
CA GLY A 169 -43.29 9.89 -16.56
C GLY A 169 -42.15 8.91 -16.87
N PRO A 170 -42.42 7.90 -17.72
CA PRO A 170 -41.46 6.87 -18.14
C PRO A 170 -40.19 7.48 -18.72
N VAL A 171 -39.05 6.94 -18.31
CA VAL A 171 -37.74 7.42 -18.78
C VAL A 171 -37.35 6.72 -20.07
N MET A 172 -37.84 5.49 -20.27
CA MET A 172 -37.65 4.67 -21.45
C MET A 172 -39.00 4.07 -21.87
N ILE A 173 -39.27 4.06 -23.17
CA ILE A 173 -40.44 3.46 -23.81
C ILE A 173 -39.92 2.33 -24.71
N PRO A 174 -40.12 1.06 -24.33
CA PRO A 174 -39.64 -0.07 -25.14
C PRO A 174 -40.21 -0.01 -26.56
N GLY A 175 -39.34 -0.16 -27.56
CA GLY A 175 -39.67 -0.11 -28.98
C GLY A 175 -39.67 1.28 -29.62
N ASP A 176 -39.41 2.34 -28.84
CA ASP A 176 -39.41 3.71 -29.35
C ASP A 176 -38.37 4.60 -28.63
N ALA A 177 -37.13 4.58 -29.14
CA ALA A 177 -36.05 5.41 -28.63
C ALA A 177 -36.33 6.92 -28.83
N ASP A 178 -36.98 7.30 -29.93
CA ASP A 178 -37.30 8.70 -30.23
C ASP A 178 -38.38 9.27 -29.31
N ALA A 179 -39.30 8.45 -28.80
CA ALA A 179 -40.26 8.87 -27.80
C ALA A 179 -39.67 8.87 -26.37
N SER A 180 -38.64 8.07 -26.12
CA SER A 180 -38.01 7.87 -24.81
C SER A 180 -37.37 9.15 -24.24
N LEU A 181 -37.76 9.52 -23.03
CA LEU A 181 -37.31 10.76 -22.38
C LEU A 181 -35.80 10.77 -22.12
N MET A 182 -35.20 9.63 -21.80
CA MET A 182 -33.75 9.50 -21.58
C MET A 182 -32.95 9.97 -22.79
N ILE A 183 -33.29 9.47 -23.98
CA ILE A 183 -32.60 9.78 -25.24
C ILE A 183 -32.74 11.27 -25.56
N LYS A 184 -33.97 11.81 -25.52
CA LYS A 184 -34.22 13.25 -25.71
C LYS A 184 -33.37 14.13 -24.80
N ARG A 185 -33.21 13.74 -23.53
CA ARG A 185 -32.45 14.52 -22.54
C ARG A 185 -30.94 14.40 -22.73
N ILE A 186 -30.45 13.25 -23.18
CA ILE A 186 -29.04 13.05 -23.53
C ILE A 186 -28.70 13.89 -24.76
N GLU A 187 -29.47 13.79 -25.85
CA GLU A 187 -29.21 14.48 -27.13
C GLU A 187 -29.34 16.01 -26.99
N SER A 188 -30.30 16.50 -26.19
CA SER A 188 -30.44 17.93 -25.88
C SER A 188 -29.40 18.46 -24.88
N ASN A 189 -28.49 17.61 -24.38
CA ASN A 189 -27.54 17.93 -23.32
C ASN A 189 -28.18 18.41 -22.01
N ALA A 190 -29.48 18.15 -21.81
CA ALA A 190 -30.22 18.47 -20.59
C ALA A 190 -29.92 17.48 -19.45
N CYS A 191 -29.31 16.33 -19.75
CA CYS A 191 -28.85 15.35 -18.77
C CYS A 191 -27.63 14.56 -19.27
N PRO A 192 -26.48 14.57 -18.56
CA PRO A 192 -26.17 15.44 -17.43
C PRO A 192 -26.02 16.92 -17.84
N PRO A 193 -26.61 17.87 -17.09
CA PRO A 193 -26.42 19.29 -17.35
C PRO A 193 -24.98 19.70 -16.97
N SER A 194 -24.46 20.76 -17.60
CA SER A 194 -23.03 21.13 -17.53
C SER A 194 -22.52 21.33 -16.09
N GLU A 195 -23.33 21.90 -15.20
CA GLU A 195 -23.01 22.12 -13.79
C GLU A 195 -22.90 20.82 -12.97
N SER A 196 -23.47 19.72 -13.47
CA SER A 196 -23.43 18.42 -12.79
C SER A 196 -22.20 17.59 -13.13
N LEU A 197 -21.51 17.87 -14.26
CA LEU A 197 -20.38 17.08 -14.74
C LEU A 197 -19.24 16.98 -13.72
N LEU A 198 -18.78 18.13 -13.20
CA LEU A 198 -17.73 18.18 -12.17
C LEU A 198 -18.27 17.95 -10.76
N LYS A 199 -19.55 18.23 -10.52
CA LYS A 199 -20.18 18.02 -9.20
C LYS A 199 -20.31 16.54 -8.86
N PHE A 200 -20.68 15.72 -9.85
CA PHE A 200 -20.89 14.28 -9.70
C PHE A 200 -19.81 13.44 -10.39
N PHE A 201 -18.81 14.09 -11.01
CA PHE A 201 -17.71 13.43 -11.71
C PHE A 201 -18.20 12.43 -12.75
N VAL A 202 -19.12 12.89 -13.61
CA VAL A 202 -19.70 12.13 -14.71
C VAL A 202 -19.39 12.81 -16.03
N ARG A 203 -19.28 12.01 -17.09
CA ARG A 203 -19.13 12.50 -18.47
C ARG A 203 -20.41 12.21 -19.25
N ARG A 204 -20.66 13.00 -20.30
CA ARG A 204 -21.74 12.69 -21.23
C ARG A 204 -21.40 11.42 -22.02
N PRO A 205 -22.38 10.57 -22.33
CA PRO A 205 -22.15 9.42 -23.20
C PRO A 205 -21.70 9.91 -24.59
N PRO A 206 -20.64 9.35 -25.19
CA PRO A 206 -20.31 9.56 -26.60
C PRO A 206 -21.41 8.99 -27.51
N THR A 207 -21.40 9.41 -28.77
CA THR A 207 -22.41 9.00 -29.77
C THR A 207 -22.55 7.48 -29.87
N SER A 208 -21.45 6.72 -29.80
CA SER A 208 -21.48 5.25 -29.85
C SER A 208 -22.27 4.60 -28.70
N GLU A 209 -22.15 5.14 -27.49
CA GLU A 209 -22.93 4.69 -26.33
C GLU A 209 -24.40 5.06 -26.51
N VAL A 210 -24.69 6.27 -27.00
CA VAL A 210 -26.07 6.70 -27.27
C VAL A 210 -26.74 5.80 -28.31
N GLU A 211 -26.04 5.46 -29.39
CA GLU A 211 -26.59 4.53 -30.40
C GLU A 211 -26.81 3.12 -29.83
N THR A 212 -25.97 2.66 -28.91
CA THR A 212 -26.19 1.39 -28.21
C THR A 212 -27.45 1.44 -27.35
N LEU A 213 -27.64 2.52 -26.59
CA LEU A 213 -28.88 2.75 -25.84
C LEU A 213 -30.10 2.78 -26.76
N ARG A 214 -30.03 3.48 -27.90
CA ARG A 214 -31.14 3.59 -28.87
C ARG A 214 -31.50 2.22 -29.45
N ARG A 215 -30.52 1.48 -29.97
CA ARG A 215 -30.72 0.13 -30.52
C ARG A 215 -31.38 -0.81 -29.52
N TRP A 216 -30.94 -0.77 -28.26
CA TRP A 216 -31.52 -1.61 -27.20
C TRP A 216 -32.98 -1.24 -26.92
N ILE A 217 -33.29 0.06 -26.83
CA ILE A 217 -34.67 0.53 -26.62
C ILE A 217 -35.55 0.11 -27.80
N ASP A 218 -35.11 0.37 -29.04
CA ASP A 218 -35.86 0.03 -30.26
C ASP A 218 -36.08 -1.48 -30.42
N ALA A 219 -35.14 -2.30 -29.93
CA ALA A 219 -35.30 -3.76 -29.84
C ALA A 219 -36.32 -4.22 -28.78
N GLY A 220 -36.99 -3.30 -28.08
CA GLY A 220 -37.97 -3.60 -27.04
C GLY A 220 -37.37 -3.71 -25.63
N ALA A 221 -36.14 -3.21 -25.45
CA ALA A 221 -35.37 -3.30 -24.22
C ALA A 221 -35.32 -4.74 -23.67
N PRO A 222 -34.83 -5.72 -24.45
CA PRO A 222 -34.78 -7.11 -24.01
C PRO A 222 -33.90 -7.27 -22.76
N GLU A 223 -34.38 -8.07 -21.81
CA GLU A 223 -33.63 -8.45 -20.61
C GLU A 223 -33.04 -9.85 -20.80
N SER A 224 -31.79 -10.02 -20.37
CA SER A 224 -31.12 -11.31 -20.31
C SER A 224 -30.87 -11.69 -18.86
N THR A 225 -30.93 -13.00 -18.57
CA THR A 225 -30.49 -13.50 -17.26
C THR A 225 -28.98 -13.52 -17.26
N ILE A 226 -28.37 -12.52 -16.63
CA ILE A 226 -26.91 -12.41 -16.51
C ILE A 226 -26.41 -13.53 -15.58
N VAL A 227 -25.85 -14.59 -16.16
CA VAL A 227 -25.15 -15.64 -15.41
C VAL A 227 -23.71 -15.17 -15.21
N ALA A 228 -23.44 -14.57 -14.06
CA ALA A 228 -22.09 -14.14 -13.71
C ALA A 228 -21.16 -15.35 -13.53
N ASP A 229 -19.92 -15.25 -14.00
CA ASP A 229 -18.92 -16.28 -13.77
C ASP A 229 -18.55 -16.31 -12.27
N VAL A 230 -18.91 -17.40 -11.60
CA VAL A 230 -18.69 -17.64 -10.17
C VAL A 230 -17.84 -18.89 -9.98
N GLN A 231 -17.13 -18.95 -8.86
CA GLN A 231 -16.44 -20.18 -8.47
C GLN A 231 -17.47 -21.26 -8.13
N THR A 232 -17.40 -22.40 -8.83
CA THR A 232 -18.35 -23.52 -8.69
C THR A 232 -17.67 -24.77 -8.12
N ASP A 233 -18.41 -25.89 -8.08
CA ASP A 233 -17.91 -27.21 -7.73
C ASP A 233 -17.26 -27.96 -8.90
N ARG A 234 -17.23 -27.35 -10.09
CA ARG A 234 -16.63 -27.91 -11.29
C ARG A 234 -15.16 -27.48 -11.42
N PRO A 235 -14.28 -28.37 -11.94
CA PRO A 235 -12.89 -28.03 -12.19
C PRO A 235 -12.75 -26.75 -13.02
N ASP A 236 -11.90 -25.85 -12.56
CA ASP A 236 -11.65 -24.60 -13.26
C ASP A 236 -10.86 -24.86 -14.56
N PRO A 237 -11.39 -24.51 -15.75
CA PRO A 237 -10.73 -24.79 -17.03
C PRO A 237 -9.48 -23.93 -17.26
N LEU A 238 -9.32 -22.79 -16.58
CA LEU A 238 -8.19 -21.88 -16.80
C LEU A 238 -7.00 -22.16 -15.87
N VAL A 239 -7.20 -22.99 -14.84
CA VAL A 239 -6.16 -23.36 -13.87
C VAL A 239 -6.10 -24.88 -13.73
N THR A 240 -4.95 -25.45 -14.09
CA THR A 240 -4.68 -26.89 -14.12
C THR A 240 -4.26 -27.43 -12.75
N ASP A 241 -4.45 -28.74 -12.53
CA ASP A 241 -4.02 -29.39 -11.29
C ASP A 241 -2.50 -29.42 -11.11
N GLN A 242 -1.74 -29.37 -12.22
CA GLN A 242 -0.29 -29.25 -12.22
C GLN A 242 0.16 -27.87 -11.73
N GLU A 243 -0.48 -26.80 -12.21
CA GLU A 243 -0.21 -25.43 -11.74
C GLU A 243 -0.47 -25.30 -10.22
N ARG A 244 -1.49 -26.00 -9.70
CA ARG A 244 -1.76 -26.07 -8.25
C ARG A 244 -0.66 -26.78 -7.45
N GLN A 245 0.17 -27.63 -8.06
CA GLN A 245 1.25 -28.36 -7.34
C GLN A 245 2.42 -27.46 -6.91
N HIS A 246 2.42 -26.18 -7.28
CA HIS A 246 3.42 -25.25 -6.77
C HIS A 246 3.43 -25.24 -5.24
N TRP A 247 4.63 -25.25 -4.63
CA TRP A 247 4.82 -25.45 -3.20
C TRP A 247 3.99 -24.48 -2.33
N SER A 248 3.84 -23.24 -2.78
CA SER A 248 3.15 -22.18 -2.06
C SER A 248 1.63 -22.17 -2.25
N PHE A 249 1.11 -22.89 -3.25
CA PHE A 249 -0.34 -23.02 -3.50
C PHE A 249 -0.92 -24.27 -2.81
N GLN A 250 -0.07 -25.11 -2.23
CA GLN A 250 -0.45 -26.25 -1.42
C GLN A 250 -0.47 -25.87 0.07
N PRO A 251 -1.40 -26.43 0.88
CA PRO A 251 -1.36 -26.25 2.33
C PRO A 251 0.00 -26.62 2.94
N PRO A 252 0.44 -25.95 4.03
CA PRO A 252 1.70 -26.28 4.68
C PRO A 252 1.74 -27.73 5.17
N LYS A 253 2.87 -28.40 4.96
CA LYS A 253 3.08 -29.80 5.33
C LYS A 253 3.97 -29.92 6.54
N LYS A 254 3.48 -30.58 7.59
CA LYS A 254 4.27 -30.82 8.80
C LYS A 254 5.44 -31.77 8.49
N SER A 255 6.67 -31.31 8.68
CA SER A 255 7.83 -32.19 8.78
C SER A 255 7.88 -32.84 10.16
N HIS A 256 8.23 -34.12 10.20
CA HIS A 256 8.43 -34.89 11.44
C HIS A 256 9.92 -35.08 11.77
N ARG A 257 10.81 -34.43 11.01
CA ARG A 257 12.26 -34.59 11.18
C ARG A 257 12.78 -33.88 12.42
N PHE A 258 12.24 -32.70 12.72
CA PHE A 258 12.65 -31.87 13.85
C PHE A 258 11.44 -31.16 14.48
N ASP A 259 11.54 -30.86 15.77
CA ASP A 259 10.52 -30.16 16.56
C ASP A 259 11.01 -28.78 17.06
N SER A 260 12.11 -28.25 16.49
CA SER A 260 12.67 -26.94 16.84
C SER A 260 13.31 -26.24 15.65
N ILE A 261 13.33 -24.90 15.69
CA ILE A 261 14.02 -24.05 14.70
C ILE A 261 15.48 -24.50 14.55
N ASP A 262 16.17 -24.70 15.67
CA ASP A 262 17.58 -25.07 15.69
C ASP A 262 17.85 -26.42 15.01
N GLY A 263 16.93 -27.38 15.10
CA GLY A 263 17.07 -28.68 14.44
C GLY A 263 17.09 -28.55 12.92
N PHE A 264 16.17 -27.76 12.36
CA PHE A 264 16.12 -27.49 10.92
C PHE A 264 17.35 -26.72 10.43
N ILE A 265 17.79 -25.70 11.17
CA ILE A 265 18.97 -24.91 10.79
C ILE A 265 20.26 -25.74 10.90
N ALA A 266 20.41 -26.55 11.96
CA ALA A 266 21.55 -27.44 12.14
C ALA A 266 21.71 -28.43 10.96
N ASP A 267 20.61 -29.03 10.51
CA ASP A 267 20.61 -29.97 9.38
C ASP A 267 21.14 -29.32 8.09
N SER A 268 20.66 -28.10 7.79
CA SER A 268 21.12 -27.31 6.64
C SER A 268 22.60 -26.93 6.77
N LEU A 269 23.04 -26.48 7.96
CA LEU A 269 24.42 -26.08 8.21
C LEU A 269 25.38 -27.27 8.05
N HIS A 270 25.08 -28.40 8.71
CA HIS A 270 25.92 -29.59 8.64
C HIS A 270 26.02 -30.14 7.22
N SER A 271 24.93 -30.08 6.44
CA SER A 271 24.93 -30.48 5.04
C SER A 271 25.85 -29.61 4.16
N ALA A 272 26.10 -28.38 4.57
CA ALA A 272 27.01 -27.44 3.93
C ALA A 272 28.42 -27.42 4.54
N GLY A 273 28.71 -28.30 5.52
CA GLY A 273 29.99 -28.31 6.25
C GLY A 273 30.16 -27.12 7.21
N LEU A 274 29.07 -26.47 7.61
CA LEU A 274 29.04 -25.36 8.55
C LEU A 274 28.46 -25.81 9.91
N ASP A 275 28.67 -24.99 10.93
CA ASP A 275 28.02 -25.08 12.24
C ASP A 275 27.62 -23.66 12.69
N PHE A 276 26.76 -23.58 13.70
CA PHE A 276 26.38 -22.34 14.35
C PHE A 276 27.60 -21.59 14.86
N GLU A 277 27.53 -20.26 14.85
CA GLU A 277 28.48 -19.43 15.58
C GLU A 277 28.30 -19.58 17.10
N VAL A 278 29.32 -19.17 17.85
CA VAL A 278 29.21 -18.99 19.28
C VAL A 278 28.04 -18.04 19.61
N GLU A 279 27.45 -18.26 20.77
CA GLU A 279 26.45 -17.34 21.30
C GLU A 279 27.04 -15.93 21.45
N ALA A 280 26.26 -14.92 21.13
CA ALA A 280 26.64 -13.53 21.37
C ALA A 280 26.85 -13.29 22.87
N ASP A 281 27.73 -12.35 23.21
CA ASP A 281 27.91 -12.00 24.62
C ASP A 281 26.63 -11.39 25.21
N ARG A 282 26.61 -11.33 26.54
CA ARG A 282 25.43 -10.94 27.30
C ARG A 282 24.98 -9.52 26.99
N ASP A 283 25.91 -8.59 26.76
CA ASP A 283 25.60 -7.19 26.53
C ASP A 283 24.94 -7.01 25.15
N THR A 284 25.49 -7.67 24.12
CA THR A 284 24.88 -7.73 22.78
C THR A 284 23.48 -8.34 22.82
N LEU A 285 23.28 -9.46 23.53
CA LEU A 285 21.96 -10.09 23.63
C LEU A 285 20.92 -9.19 24.31
N ILE A 286 21.29 -8.47 25.37
CA ILE A 286 20.39 -7.52 26.05
C ILE A 286 19.99 -6.41 25.07
N ARG A 287 20.98 -5.75 24.45
CA ARG A 287 20.71 -4.64 23.52
C ARG A 287 19.85 -5.09 22.33
N ARG A 288 20.20 -6.22 21.71
CA ARG A 288 19.51 -6.75 20.53
C ARG A 288 18.04 -7.00 20.81
N VAL A 289 17.71 -7.70 21.90
CA VAL A 289 16.31 -8.04 22.22
C VAL A 289 15.50 -6.79 22.57
N TYR A 290 16.09 -5.84 23.29
CA TYR A 290 15.44 -4.55 23.59
C TYR A 290 15.09 -3.78 22.31
N ILE A 291 16.03 -3.64 21.39
CA ILE A 291 15.79 -2.97 20.11
C ILE A 291 14.78 -3.74 19.24
N ASP A 292 14.88 -5.07 19.17
CA ASP A 292 13.97 -5.88 18.33
C ASP A 292 12.53 -5.89 18.83
N LEU A 293 12.32 -6.02 20.15
CA LEU A 293 10.98 -6.14 20.70
C LEU A 293 10.30 -4.80 20.95
N ILE A 294 11.05 -3.76 21.37
CA ILE A 294 10.44 -2.49 21.76
C ILE A 294 11.02 -1.27 21.03
N GLY A 295 12.08 -1.43 20.22
CA GLY A 295 12.67 -0.33 19.43
C GLY A 295 13.41 0.71 20.26
N LEU A 296 13.76 0.39 21.51
CA LEU A 296 14.47 1.27 22.45
C LEU A 296 15.62 0.50 23.09
N PRO A 297 16.77 1.13 23.37
CA PRO A 297 17.83 0.50 24.15
C PRO A 297 17.38 0.36 25.62
N PRO A 298 17.99 -0.57 26.39
CA PRO A 298 17.69 -0.70 27.82
C PRO A 298 18.10 0.57 28.58
N SER A 299 17.33 0.94 29.61
CA SER A 299 17.84 1.90 30.60
C SER A 299 19.03 1.29 31.35
N GLN A 300 19.92 2.11 31.90
CA GLN A 300 21.05 1.59 32.69
C GLN A 300 20.62 0.67 33.85
N ARG A 301 19.46 0.94 34.46
CA ARG A 301 18.92 0.09 35.53
C ARG A 301 18.53 -1.29 35.00
N GLU A 302 17.88 -1.33 33.85
CA GLU A 302 17.49 -2.57 33.20
C GLU A 302 18.70 -3.34 32.67
N TYR A 303 19.64 -2.64 32.02
CA TYR A 303 20.89 -3.21 31.57
C TYR A 303 21.67 -3.85 32.73
N ALA A 304 21.90 -3.13 33.83
CA ALA A 304 22.55 -3.68 35.02
C ALA A 304 21.77 -4.86 35.62
N HIS A 305 20.44 -4.77 35.69
CA HIS A 305 19.60 -5.87 36.18
C HIS A 305 19.83 -7.15 35.37
N TRP A 306 19.79 -7.08 34.05
CA TRP A 306 19.94 -8.26 33.19
C TRP A 306 21.39 -8.73 33.10
N ARG A 307 22.37 -7.83 33.03
CA ARG A 307 23.80 -8.17 32.99
C ARG A 307 24.25 -8.90 34.24
N ASP A 308 23.78 -8.46 35.41
CA ASP A 308 24.26 -8.95 36.70
C ASP A 308 23.37 -10.08 37.28
N SER A 309 22.24 -10.38 36.61
CA SER A 309 21.30 -11.44 37.03
C SER A 309 21.99 -12.80 37.18
N LYS A 310 21.67 -13.49 38.27
CA LYS A 310 22.12 -14.85 38.60
C LYS A 310 21.08 -15.92 38.25
N ASP A 311 19.92 -15.51 37.73
CA ASP A 311 18.90 -16.44 37.24
C ASP A 311 19.45 -17.20 36.01
N PRO A 312 19.47 -18.54 36.01
CA PRO A 312 19.86 -19.30 34.81
C PRO A 312 18.93 -19.02 33.61
N GLU A 313 17.67 -18.64 33.86
CA GLU A 313 16.67 -18.32 32.83
C GLU A 313 16.55 -16.82 32.55
N TRP A 314 17.56 -16.02 32.94
CA TRP A 314 17.53 -14.56 32.80
C TRP A 314 17.14 -14.08 31.40
N TYR A 315 17.58 -14.79 30.35
CA TYR A 315 17.33 -14.43 28.96
C TYR A 315 15.84 -14.62 28.60
N SER A 316 15.27 -15.79 28.91
CA SER A 316 13.85 -16.04 28.64
C SER A 316 12.96 -15.11 29.46
N SER A 317 13.32 -14.87 30.73
CA SER A 317 12.62 -13.91 31.60
C SER A 317 12.65 -12.49 31.03
N MET A 318 13.78 -12.05 30.48
CA MET A 318 13.91 -10.76 29.80
C MET A 318 13.01 -10.68 28.55
N VAL A 319 13.04 -11.72 27.71
CA VAL A 319 12.17 -11.81 26.53
C VAL A 319 10.70 -11.71 26.94
N ASP A 320 10.27 -12.45 27.96
CA ASP A 320 8.90 -12.42 28.45
C ASP A 320 8.50 -11.05 29.00
N GLN A 321 9.38 -10.38 29.75
CA GLN A 321 9.15 -9.03 30.25
C GLN A 321 8.96 -8.03 29.10
N LEU A 322 9.80 -8.12 28.06
CA LEU A 322 9.73 -7.21 26.91
C LEU A 322 8.52 -7.49 26.02
N LEU A 323 8.15 -8.75 25.83
CA LEU A 323 6.90 -9.12 25.15
C LEU A 323 5.67 -8.61 25.92
N ALA A 324 5.74 -8.49 27.24
CA ALA A 324 4.67 -7.92 28.08
C ALA A 324 4.66 -6.37 28.10
N SER A 325 5.69 -5.71 27.57
CA SER A 325 5.78 -4.25 27.56
C SER A 325 4.73 -3.61 26.65
N ASN A 326 4.19 -2.47 27.07
CA ASN A 326 3.30 -1.66 26.21
C ASN A 326 4.01 -1.03 25.01
N HIS A 327 5.34 -1.03 25.02
CA HIS A 327 6.17 -0.58 23.88
C HIS A 327 6.33 -1.64 22.79
N TYR A 328 5.91 -2.88 23.04
CA TYR A 328 5.93 -3.96 22.05
C TYR A 328 5.01 -3.63 20.86
N GLY A 329 3.78 -3.22 21.13
CA GLY A 329 2.79 -2.87 20.10
C GLY A 329 3.18 -1.63 19.31
N GLU A 330 3.90 -0.68 19.91
CA GLU A 330 4.45 0.49 19.21
C GLU A 330 5.53 0.06 18.20
N ARG A 331 6.35 -0.95 18.53
CA ARG A 331 7.40 -1.51 17.66
C ARG A 331 6.81 -2.39 16.56
N TRP A 332 6.03 -3.41 16.92
CA TRP A 332 5.54 -4.42 15.98
C TRP A 332 4.30 -3.98 15.22
N GLY A 333 3.45 -3.16 15.84
CA GLY A 333 2.33 -2.52 15.15
C GLY A 333 2.82 -1.58 14.04
N ARG A 334 4.01 -0.98 14.16
CA ARG A 334 4.60 -0.14 13.11
C ARG A 334 4.79 -0.89 11.79
N TYR A 335 5.22 -2.14 11.82
CA TYR A 335 5.37 -2.96 10.62
C TYR A 335 4.03 -3.34 9.99
N TRP A 336 3.00 -3.54 10.80
CA TRP A 336 1.63 -3.68 10.27
C TRP A 336 1.13 -2.40 9.61
N LEU A 337 1.47 -1.23 10.18
CA LEU A 337 1.11 0.06 9.61
C LEU A 337 1.80 0.31 8.27
N ASP A 338 3.03 -0.21 8.07
CA ASP A 338 3.68 -0.22 6.75
C ASP A 338 2.89 -1.03 5.73
N LEU A 339 2.50 -2.26 6.11
CA LEU A 339 1.71 -3.16 5.27
C LEU A 339 0.34 -2.56 4.92
N ALA A 340 -0.30 -1.89 5.86
CA ALA A 340 -1.58 -1.23 5.65
C ALA A 340 -1.46 0.02 4.78
N GLY A 341 -0.25 0.54 4.54
CA GLY A 341 -0.03 1.81 3.88
C GLY A 341 -0.48 3.00 4.71
N TYR A 342 -0.34 2.92 6.04
CA TYR A 342 -0.76 3.99 6.95
C TYR A 342 -0.09 5.32 6.62
N ALA A 343 -0.91 6.37 6.55
CA ALA A 343 -0.48 7.75 6.55
C ALA A 343 -1.57 8.62 7.18
N ASP A 344 -1.17 9.71 7.84
CA ASP A 344 -2.07 10.71 8.38
C ASP A 344 -2.62 11.65 7.29
N SER A 345 -2.36 11.37 6.01
CA SER A 345 -2.83 12.16 4.85
C SER A 345 -3.25 11.29 3.66
N GLU A 346 -4.03 11.87 2.73
CA GLU A 346 -4.59 11.14 1.58
C GLU A 346 -3.58 10.82 0.46
N GLY A 347 -2.59 11.68 0.21
CA GLY A 347 -1.65 11.56 -0.89
C GLY A 347 -2.26 11.75 -2.28
N GLY A 348 -1.48 11.44 -3.32
CA GLY A 348 -1.91 11.42 -4.72
C GLY A 348 -2.08 12.80 -5.38
N ILE A 349 -2.30 13.85 -4.60
CA ILE A 349 -2.41 15.24 -5.06
C ILE A 349 -1.51 16.16 -4.24
N SER A 350 -1.09 17.28 -4.82
CA SER A 350 -0.21 18.26 -4.16
C SER A 350 -0.78 18.88 -2.87
N ALA A 351 -2.10 18.83 -2.69
CA ALA A 351 -2.76 19.34 -1.49
C ALA A 351 -2.60 18.43 -0.27
N ASP A 352 -2.30 17.14 -0.48
CA ASP A 352 -2.11 16.08 0.54
C ASP A 352 -2.90 16.29 1.85
N PRO A 353 -4.25 16.28 1.79
CA PRO A 353 -5.09 16.65 2.93
C PRO A 353 -4.95 15.67 4.09
N ILE A 354 -4.97 16.21 5.31
CA ILE A 354 -4.84 15.45 6.56
C ILE A 354 -6.11 14.63 6.84
N ARG A 355 -5.93 13.44 7.41
CA ARG A 355 -6.95 12.52 7.88
C ARG A 355 -7.10 12.64 9.40
N ASP A 356 -8.03 13.48 9.86
CA ASP A 356 -8.17 13.84 11.28
C ASP A 356 -8.35 12.65 12.24
N ASP A 357 -8.97 11.56 11.79
CA ASP A 357 -9.27 10.38 12.61
C ASP A 357 -8.40 9.14 12.30
N ALA A 358 -7.38 9.25 11.42
CA ALA A 358 -6.56 8.09 11.02
C ALA A 358 -5.77 7.48 12.19
N TRP A 359 -5.28 8.32 13.11
CA TRP A 359 -4.52 7.90 14.29
C TRP A 359 -5.26 6.90 15.20
N LYS A 360 -6.59 6.83 15.14
CA LYS A 360 -7.36 5.82 15.90
C LYS A 360 -7.16 4.41 15.38
N TYR A 361 -6.96 4.26 14.06
CA TYR A 361 -6.58 2.99 13.47
C TYR A 361 -5.15 2.60 13.88
N ARG A 362 -4.21 3.56 13.91
CA ARG A 362 -2.86 3.35 14.45
C ARG A 362 -2.91 2.84 15.89
N ASP A 363 -3.66 3.51 16.75
CA ASP A 363 -3.77 3.13 18.16
C ASP A 363 -4.47 1.78 18.33
N TYR A 364 -5.50 1.47 17.53
CA TYR A 364 -6.12 0.14 17.50
C TYR A 364 -5.10 -0.95 17.13
N VAL A 365 -4.24 -0.72 16.15
CA VAL A 365 -3.20 -1.68 15.75
C VAL A 365 -2.20 -1.88 16.89
N ILE A 366 -1.68 -0.80 17.46
CA ILE A 366 -0.74 -0.86 18.60
C ILE A 366 -1.35 -1.66 19.76
N ASP A 367 -2.60 -1.37 20.12
CA ASP A 367 -3.33 -2.07 21.17
C ASP A 367 -3.56 -3.56 20.85
N ALA A 368 -3.86 -3.89 19.59
CA ALA A 368 -4.06 -5.28 19.17
C ALA A 368 -2.78 -6.11 19.35
N PHE A 369 -1.62 -5.56 18.98
CA PHE A 369 -0.33 -6.23 19.19
C PHE A 369 0.05 -6.29 20.67
N ASN A 370 -0.18 -5.21 21.44
CA ASN A 370 0.06 -5.21 22.88
C ASN A 370 -0.77 -6.25 23.62
N LYS A 371 -2.04 -6.44 23.23
CA LYS A 371 -2.93 -7.46 23.80
C LYS A 371 -2.70 -8.87 23.24
N ASP A 372 -1.76 -9.03 22.29
CA ASP A 372 -1.52 -10.28 21.55
C ASP A 372 -2.82 -10.84 20.96
N LYS A 373 -3.61 -9.97 20.33
CA LYS A 373 -4.84 -10.37 19.65
C LYS A 373 -4.50 -11.47 18.62
N PRO A 374 -5.18 -12.63 18.65
CA PRO A 374 -4.96 -13.69 17.68
C PRO A 374 -4.98 -13.13 16.25
N TYR A 375 -3.94 -13.45 15.46
CA TYR A 375 -3.76 -12.84 14.15
C TYR A 375 -4.92 -13.14 13.19
N ASP A 376 -5.53 -14.33 13.27
CA ASP A 376 -6.74 -14.68 12.55
C ASP A 376 -7.91 -13.73 12.89
N ARG A 377 -8.17 -13.53 14.19
CA ARG A 377 -9.22 -12.61 14.65
C ARG A 377 -8.93 -11.18 14.21
N PHE A 378 -7.68 -10.76 14.32
CA PHE A 378 -7.23 -9.45 13.85
C PHE A 378 -7.51 -9.28 12.35
N LEU A 379 -7.11 -10.23 11.49
CA LEU A 379 -7.40 -10.17 10.05
C LEU A 379 -8.89 -10.09 9.73
N ILE A 380 -9.73 -10.83 10.45
CA ILE A 380 -11.18 -10.76 10.26
C ILE A 380 -11.72 -9.37 10.59
N GLU A 381 -11.25 -8.75 11.67
CA GLU A 381 -11.62 -7.38 12.02
C GLU A 381 -11.13 -6.37 10.96
N GLN A 382 -9.90 -6.53 10.45
CA GLN A 382 -9.32 -5.65 9.42
C GLN A 382 -10.14 -5.65 8.11
N LEU A 383 -10.56 -6.83 7.64
CA LEU A 383 -11.26 -6.98 6.37
C LEU A 383 -12.77 -6.75 6.47
N ALA A 384 -13.37 -7.18 7.59
CA ALA A 384 -14.82 -7.35 7.70
C ALA A 384 -15.39 -6.98 9.08
N GLY A 385 -14.70 -6.14 9.85
CA GLY A 385 -15.15 -5.75 11.19
C GLY A 385 -16.58 -5.18 11.26
N ASP A 386 -17.03 -4.44 10.24
CA ASP A 386 -18.41 -3.94 10.15
C ASP A 386 -19.45 -5.02 9.78
N GLU A 387 -19.03 -6.15 9.22
CA GLU A 387 -19.88 -7.31 8.91
C GLU A 387 -19.96 -8.30 10.08
N LEU A 388 -19.14 -8.12 11.13
CA LEU A 388 -19.23 -8.88 12.39
C LEU A 388 -20.31 -8.36 13.33
N ILE A 389 -20.79 -7.14 13.12
CA ILE A 389 -21.71 -6.45 14.02
C ILE A 389 -22.83 -5.73 13.26
N ASP A 390 -24.05 -5.75 13.77
CA ASP A 390 -25.13 -4.91 13.26
C ASP A 390 -25.19 -3.60 14.06
N HIS A 391 -24.23 -2.70 13.81
CA HIS A 391 -24.12 -1.45 14.56
C HIS A 391 -25.25 -0.45 14.33
N VAL A 392 -25.98 -0.56 13.21
CA VAL A 392 -27.08 0.33 12.85
C VAL A 392 -28.33 0.00 13.67
N ASN A 393 -28.62 -1.29 13.88
CA ASN A 393 -29.78 -1.74 14.66
C ASN A 393 -29.47 -2.03 16.14
N ALA A 394 -28.21 -1.85 16.56
CA ALA A 394 -27.79 -2.11 17.94
C ALA A 394 -28.45 -1.15 18.93
N LYS A 395 -29.02 -1.71 20.02
CA LYS A 395 -29.60 -0.91 21.11
C LYS A 395 -28.55 -0.10 21.88
N VAL A 396 -27.34 -0.63 22.00
CA VAL A 396 -26.21 -0.02 22.71
C VAL A 396 -24.95 -0.25 21.89
N ILE A 397 -24.17 0.82 21.67
CA ILE A 397 -22.86 0.75 21.05
C ILE A 397 -21.83 0.36 22.12
N THR A 398 -21.18 -0.78 21.95
CA THR A 398 -20.12 -1.28 22.85
C THR A 398 -18.73 -0.89 22.35
N GLN A 399 -17.72 -0.99 23.21
CA GLN A 399 -16.33 -0.72 22.83
C GLN A 399 -15.85 -1.69 21.73
N GLN A 400 -16.19 -2.98 21.83
CA GLN A 400 -15.85 -3.97 20.79
C GLN A 400 -16.44 -3.59 19.43
N MET A 401 -17.63 -2.98 19.40
CA MET A 401 -18.23 -2.53 18.14
C MET A 401 -17.44 -1.38 17.53
N VAL A 402 -16.99 -0.42 18.34
CA VAL A 402 -16.13 0.69 17.89
C VAL A 402 -14.79 0.13 17.39
N GLU A 403 -14.19 -0.82 18.11
CA GLU A 403 -12.93 -1.47 17.71
C GLU A 403 -13.07 -2.22 16.38
N ASN A 404 -14.11 -3.04 16.22
CA ASN A 404 -14.37 -3.75 14.96
C ASN A 404 -14.53 -2.79 13.78
N LEU A 405 -15.27 -1.69 13.95
CA LEU A 405 -15.41 -0.68 12.89
C LEU A 405 -14.09 0.05 12.63
N THR A 406 -13.33 0.37 13.67
CA THR A 406 -12.02 1.05 13.53
C THR A 406 -11.02 0.19 12.77
N ALA A 407 -11.03 -1.13 13.00
CA ALA A 407 -10.18 -2.09 12.30
C ALA A 407 -10.33 -2.06 10.77
N THR A 408 -11.55 -1.84 10.27
CA THR A 408 -11.81 -1.70 8.82
C THR A 408 -11.14 -0.49 8.17
N GLY A 409 -10.58 0.42 8.98
CA GLY A 409 -9.69 1.49 8.52
C GLY A 409 -8.52 0.95 7.69
N PHE A 410 -8.11 -0.32 7.87
CA PHE A 410 -7.14 -1.02 7.03
C PHE A 410 -7.33 -0.79 5.53
N LEU A 411 -8.57 -0.95 5.05
CA LEU A 411 -8.93 -0.81 3.63
C LEU A 411 -9.12 0.67 3.19
N ARG A 412 -8.76 1.63 4.05
CA ARG A 412 -8.86 3.09 3.82
C ARG A 412 -7.54 3.83 4.02
N MET A 413 -6.44 3.10 4.27
CA MET A 413 -5.13 3.69 4.53
C MET A 413 -4.31 3.97 3.25
N GLY A 414 -4.56 3.24 2.16
CA GLY A 414 -3.96 3.50 0.85
C GLY A 414 -4.22 4.90 0.29
N ILE A 415 -3.55 5.27 -0.79
CA ILE A 415 -3.69 6.59 -1.43
C ILE A 415 -5.13 6.79 -1.92
N ASP A 416 -5.69 7.97 -1.68
CA ASP A 416 -7.07 8.28 -2.09
C ASP A 416 -7.21 9.70 -2.65
N GLU A 417 -6.99 9.83 -3.95
CA GLU A 417 -7.08 11.10 -4.67
C GLU A 417 -8.52 11.57 -4.93
N THR A 418 -9.52 10.73 -4.61
CA THR A 418 -10.93 10.97 -4.95
C THR A 418 -11.61 12.04 -4.07
N GLY A 419 -10.85 12.63 -3.13
CA GLY A 419 -11.25 13.83 -2.39
C GLY A 419 -10.98 15.15 -3.12
N SER A 420 -10.30 15.10 -4.27
CA SER A 420 -9.99 16.28 -5.07
C SER A 420 -11.24 16.89 -5.74
N ARG A 421 -11.18 18.19 -6.08
CA ARG A 421 -12.21 18.87 -6.86
C ARG A 421 -12.21 18.51 -8.34
N THR A 422 -11.16 17.84 -8.81
CA THR A 422 -10.96 17.51 -10.24
C THR A 422 -10.70 16.02 -10.48
N MET A 423 -10.47 15.23 -9.44
CA MET A 423 -10.13 13.79 -9.52
C MET A 423 -11.13 13.02 -8.67
N ASN A 424 -12.01 12.23 -9.30
CA ASN A 424 -13.01 11.32 -8.70
C ASN A 424 -13.90 10.68 -9.80
N PHE A 425 -13.41 10.56 -11.03
CA PHE A 425 -14.06 9.75 -12.06
C PHE A 425 -13.78 8.27 -11.80
N VAL A 426 -14.46 7.39 -12.53
CA VAL A 426 -14.30 5.93 -12.37
C VAL A 426 -12.83 5.46 -12.43
N PRO A 427 -11.95 5.96 -13.32
CA PRO A 427 -10.54 5.55 -13.33
C PRO A 427 -9.82 5.77 -11.98
N GLU A 428 -9.99 6.93 -11.35
CA GLU A 428 -9.38 7.21 -10.04
C GLU A 428 -9.97 6.33 -8.93
N ARG A 429 -11.28 6.02 -8.99
CA ARG A 429 -11.94 5.10 -8.03
C ARG A 429 -11.42 3.68 -8.19
N LEU A 430 -11.27 3.22 -9.44
CA LEU A 430 -10.68 1.90 -9.75
C LEU A 430 -9.23 1.83 -9.31
N LYS A 431 -8.47 2.93 -9.36
CA LYS A 431 -7.12 2.99 -8.80
C LYS A 431 -7.13 2.73 -7.29
N VAL A 432 -8.00 3.39 -6.52
CA VAL A 432 -8.14 3.14 -5.06
C VAL A 432 -8.51 1.68 -4.77
N ILE A 433 -9.42 1.10 -5.56
CA ILE A 433 -9.80 -0.31 -5.44
C ILE A 433 -8.61 -1.23 -5.75
N SER A 434 -7.86 -0.93 -6.82
CA SER A 434 -6.65 -1.67 -7.21
C SER A 434 -5.61 -1.63 -6.09
N ASP A 435 -5.36 -0.45 -5.52
CA ASP A 435 -4.40 -0.26 -4.42
C ASP A 435 -4.83 -1.07 -3.19
N ALA A 436 -6.13 -1.11 -2.85
CA ALA A 436 -6.64 -1.94 -1.76
C ALA A 436 -6.48 -3.46 -2.03
N ILE A 437 -6.71 -3.90 -3.28
CA ILE A 437 -6.48 -5.29 -3.68
C ILE A 437 -5.00 -5.65 -3.56
N SER A 438 -4.09 -4.79 -4.03
CA SER A 438 -2.64 -4.98 -3.92
C SER A 438 -2.18 -5.10 -2.46
N VAL A 439 -2.70 -4.24 -1.57
CA VAL A 439 -2.44 -4.32 -0.12
C VAL A 439 -2.87 -5.68 0.44
N VAL A 440 -4.02 -6.19 0.03
CA VAL A 440 -4.54 -7.49 0.50
C VAL A 440 -3.79 -8.66 -0.15
N SER A 441 -3.52 -8.63 -1.44
CA SER A 441 -2.89 -9.75 -2.15
C SER A 441 -1.41 -9.88 -1.82
N GLY A 442 -0.63 -8.80 -1.92
CA GLY A 442 0.78 -8.80 -1.54
C GLY A 442 0.94 -8.92 -0.02
N GLY A 443 0.09 -8.21 0.74
CA GLY A 443 0.13 -8.20 2.20
C GLY A 443 -0.35 -9.49 2.86
N LEU A 444 -1.43 -10.13 2.43
CA LEU A 444 -2.00 -11.27 3.19
C LEU A 444 -1.80 -12.62 2.49
N MET A 445 -1.63 -12.62 1.18
CA MET A 445 -1.41 -13.83 0.38
C MET A 445 0.03 -13.93 -0.15
N GLY A 446 0.80 -12.84 -0.18
CA GLY A 446 2.11 -12.86 -0.83
C GLY A 446 1.98 -13.14 -2.33
N LEU A 447 0.96 -12.57 -2.99
CA LEU A 447 0.76 -12.69 -4.44
C LEU A 447 0.65 -11.31 -5.10
N THR A 448 1.32 -11.17 -6.23
CA THR A 448 1.21 -10.02 -7.13
C THR A 448 0.04 -10.25 -8.09
N MET A 449 -0.96 -9.39 -8.05
CA MET A 449 -2.18 -9.50 -8.87
C MET A 449 -2.38 -8.31 -9.82
N GLU A 450 -1.44 -7.37 -9.84
CA GLU A 450 -1.53 -6.12 -10.60
C GLU A 450 -1.60 -6.37 -12.11
N CYS A 451 -0.81 -7.33 -12.62
CA CYS A 451 -0.87 -7.73 -14.03
C CYS A 451 -2.24 -8.30 -14.40
N ALA A 452 -2.83 -9.10 -13.49
CA ALA A 452 -4.13 -9.74 -13.65
C ALA A 452 -5.30 -8.75 -13.81
N ARG A 453 -5.07 -7.45 -13.61
CA ARG A 453 -6.05 -6.40 -13.86
C ARG A 453 -6.33 -6.24 -15.36
N CYS A 454 -5.29 -6.20 -16.19
CA CYS A 454 -5.42 -5.86 -17.60
C CYS A 454 -5.46 -7.10 -18.52
N HIS A 455 -4.81 -8.18 -18.10
CA HIS A 455 -4.73 -9.47 -18.80
C HIS A 455 -4.40 -10.56 -17.78
N SER A 456 -4.58 -11.84 -18.10
CA SER A 456 -4.18 -12.97 -17.26
C SER A 456 -2.70 -12.85 -16.88
N HIS A 457 -2.39 -13.14 -15.62
CA HIS A 457 -1.06 -12.93 -15.08
C HIS A 457 -0.01 -13.69 -15.91
N LYS A 458 1.12 -13.04 -16.21
CA LYS A 458 2.10 -13.55 -17.19
C LYS A 458 2.74 -14.88 -16.79
N TYR A 459 2.95 -15.11 -15.49
CA TYR A 459 3.69 -16.28 -14.98
C TYR A 459 2.86 -17.11 -14.00
N ASP A 460 2.32 -16.47 -12.97
CA ASP A 460 1.38 -17.13 -12.07
C ASP A 460 0.08 -17.51 -12.77
N PRO A 461 -0.50 -18.68 -12.46
CA PRO A 461 -1.75 -19.17 -13.02
C PRO A 461 -2.96 -18.43 -12.41
N ILE A 462 -2.97 -17.12 -12.57
CA ILE A 462 -4.00 -16.21 -12.07
C ILE A 462 -4.69 -15.58 -13.30
N PRO A 463 -5.83 -16.14 -13.72
CA PRO A 463 -6.61 -15.58 -14.81
C PRO A 463 -7.07 -14.15 -14.52
N GLN A 464 -7.25 -13.32 -15.55
CA GLN A 464 -7.75 -11.95 -15.39
C GLN A 464 -9.08 -11.92 -14.61
N ARG A 465 -9.95 -12.88 -14.92
CA ARG A 465 -11.19 -13.18 -14.20
C ARG A 465 -11.03 -13.16 -12.69
N ASP A 466 -9.97 -13.77 -12.15
CA ASP A 466 -9.82 -13.96 -10.70
C ASP A 466 -9.50 -12.64 -9.99
N TYR A 467 -8.81 -11.70 -10.66
CA TYR A 467 -8.68 -10.33 -10.18
C TYR A 467 -10.05 -9.66 -10.03
N TYR A 468 -10.92 -9.80 -11.03
CA TYR A 468 -12.26 -9.19 -10.99
C TYR A 468 -13.22 -9.91 -10.02
N ARG A 469 -13.06 -11.22 -9.83
CA ARG A 469 -13.76 -11.97 -8.76
C ARG A 469 -13.36 -11.47 -7.37
N LEU A 470 -12.07 -11.20 -7.16
CA LEU A 470 -11.58 -10.61 -5.92
C LEU A 470 -12.07 -9.16 -5.75
N LYS A 471 -12.05 -8.35 -6.83
CA LYS A 471 -12.66 -7.00 -6.84
C LYS A 471 -14.14 -7.03 -6.44
N ALA A 472 -14.90 -8.00 -6.97
CA ALA A 472 -16.32 -8.15 -6.69
C ALA A 472 -16.61 -8.40 -5.19
N ILE A 473 -15.65 -8.93 -4.43
CA ILE A 473 -15.74 -9.06 -2.96
C ILE A 473 -15.77 -7.67 -2.31
N PHE A 474 -14.89 -6.76 -2.72
CA PHE A 474 -14.78 -5.41 -2.17
C PHE A 474 -15.89 -4.46 -2.65
N GLN A 475 -16.54 -4.78 -3.77
CA GLN A 475 -17.57 -3.92 -4.38
C GLN A 475 -18.76 -3.63 -3.44
N GLY A 476 -19.00 -4.46 -2.41
CA GLY A 476 -20.00 -4.16 -1.37
C GLY A 476 -19.72 -2.88 -0.57
N ALA A 477 -18.46 -2.46 -0.47
CA ALA A 477 -18.01 -1.29 0.28
C ALA A 477 -17.24 -0.27 -0.58
N LEU A 478 -16.58 -0.72 -1.65
CA LEU A 478 -15.82 0.06 -2.62
C LEU A 478 -16.41 -0.13 -4.02
N ASP A 479 -17.61 0.43 -4.24
CA ASP A 479 -18.30 0.40 -5.53
C ASP A 479 -17.91 1.62 -6.36
N GLU A 480 -17.22 1.43 -7.49
CA GLU A 480 -16.81 2.53 -8.37
C GLU A 480 -17.99 3.31 -8.96
N HIS A 481 -19.18 2.69 -9.04
CA HIS A 481 -20.40 3.29 -9.57
C HIS A 481 -21.31 3.86 -8.46
N ASP A 482 -21.11 3.47 -7.20
CA ASP A 482 -21.77 4.03 -6.02
C ASP A 482 -20.76 4.57 -4.97
N TRP A 483 -19.81 5.37 -5.46
CA TRP A 483 -18.66 5.81 -4.69
C TRP A 483 -19.02 6.83 -3.61
N ASP A 484 -18.48 6.60 -2.41
CA ASP A 484 -18.73 7.49 -1.27
C ASP A 484 -17.91 8.79 -1.34
N SER A 485 -18.53 9.92 -1.01
CA SER A 485 -17.85 11.21 -0.99
C SER A 485 -16.78 11.21 0.10
N PHE A 486 -15.64 11.86 -0.14
CA PHE A 486 -14.59 11.99 0.87
C PHE A 486 -15.08 12.58 2.20
N LYS A 487 -16.15 13.39 2.18
CA LYS A 487 -16.76 14.00 3.38
C LYS A 487 -17.55 13.02 4.24
N THR A 488 -17.93 11.87 3.69
CA THR A 488 -18.84 10.90 4.32
C THR A 488 -18.14 9.59 4.69
N ARG A 489 -16.82 9.49 4.50
CA ARG A 489 -15.99 8.30 4.82
C ARG A 489 -15.69 8.13 6.32
N THR A 490 -16.38 8.86 7.17
CA THR A 490 -16.26 8.73 8.62
C THR A 490 -17.59 8.33 9.25
N LEU A 491 -17.53 7.52 10.30
CA LEU A 491 -18.68 7.10 11.09
C LEU A 491 -18.66 7.79 12.45
N ASN A 492 -19.75 8.46 12.81
CA ASN A 492 -19.93 8.99 14.16
C ASN A 492 -20.46 7.87 15.08
N VAL A 493 -19.55 7.11 15.66
CA VAL A 493 -19.85 5.94 16.49
C VAL A 493 -18.98 5.95 17.75
N ALA A 494 -19.66 5.91 18.89
CA ALA A 494 -19.03 5.93 20.20
C ALA A 494 -19.99 5.31 21.23
N THR A 495 -19.41 4.77 22.30
CA THR A 495 -20.15 4.33 23.48
C THR A 495 -20.89 5.52 24.11
N ALA A 496 -21.97 5.25 24.85
CA ALA A 496 -22.74 6.29 25.52
C ALA A 496 -21.87 7.10 26.52
N GLU A 497 -20.95 6.42 27.20
CA GLU A 497 -19.98 7.05 28.11
C GLU A 497 -19.06 8.02 27.38
N HIS A 498 -18.45 7.60 26.27
CA HIS A 498 -17.54 8.44 25.52
C HIS A 498 -18.25 9.64 24.88
N ARG A 499 -19.48 9.46 24.37
CA ARG A 499 -20.30 10.60 23.88
C ARG A 499 -20.52 11.64 24.98
N ARG A 500 -20.91 11.20 26.18
CA ARG A 500 -21.12 12.09 27.33
C ARG A 500 -19.83 12.82 27.71
N GLN A 501 -18.68 12.14 27.65
CA GLN A 501 -17.39 12.75 27.90
C GLN A 501 -17.08 13.85 26.88
N VAL A 502 -17.29 13.59 25.60
CA VAL A 502 -17.09 14.57 24.52
C VAL A 502 -18.01 15.78 24.68
N GLU A 503 -19.29 15.56 24.97
CA GLU A 503 -20.28 16.64 25.20
C GLU A 503 -19.92 17.52 26.40
N LEU A 504 -19.31 16.96 27.44
CA LEU A 504 -18.90 17.69 28.64
C LEU A 504 -17.58 18.45 28.44
N VAL A 505 -16.57 17.80 27.85
CA VAL A 505 -15.18 18.29 27.84
C VAL A 505 -14.87 19.18 26.64
N ASN A 506 -15.39 18.84 25.45
CA ASN A 506 -14.91 19.45 24.20
C ASN A 506 -15.44 20.86 23.92
N PRO A 507 -16.71 21.25 24.21
CA PRO A 507 -17.22 22.58 23.83
C PRO A 507 -16.38 23.78 24.30
N PRO A 508 -15.93 23.88 25.58
CA PRO A 508 -15.10 25.00 26.00
C PRO A 508 -13.72 25.00 25.33
N LEU A 509 -13.12 23.82 25.14
CA LEU A 509 -11.82 23.67 24.48
C LEU A 509 -11.90 24.00 22.99
N GLN A 510 -12.99 23.64 22.31
CA GLN A 510 -13.24 24.00 20.91
C GLN A 510 -13.38 25.51 20.72
N ALA A 511 -14.09 26.19 21.64
CA ALA A 511 -14.18 27.65 21.62
C ALA A 511 -12.81 28.30 21.78
N GLU A 512 -11.96 27.73 22.65
CA GLU A 512 -10.60 28.18 22.87
C GLU A 512 -9.70 27.95 21.64
N VAL A 513 -9.73 26.75 21.05
CA VAL A 513 -9.00 26.45 19.80
C VAL A 513 -9.41 27.43 18.70
N LYS A 514 -10.71 27.68 18.52
CA LYS A 514 -11.21 28.64 17.51
C LYS A 514 -10.72 30.08 17.78
N ARG A 515 -10.60 30.47 19.04
CA ARG A 515 -10.04 31.76 19.46
C ARG A 515 -8.55 31.83 19.10
N LEU A 516 -7.78 30.80 19.44
CA LEU A 516 -6.35 30.71 19.13
C LEU A 516 -6.10 30.68 17.61
N GLU A 517 -6.85 29.90 16.84
CA GLU A 517 -6.77 29.88 15.36
C GLU A 517 -7.10 31.24 14.75
N SER A 518 -8.07 31.96 15.31
CA SER A 518 -8.39 33.33 14.88
C SER A 518 -7.25 34.30 15.18
N SER A 519 -6.56 34.14 16.30
CA SER A 519 -5.36 34.91 16.65
C SER A 519 -4.18 34.55 15.75
N HIS A 520 -3.92 33.26 15.53
CA HIS A 520 -2.90 32.75 14.61
C HIS A 520 -3.04 33.40 13.24
N LYS A 521 -4.23 33.31 12.62
CA LYS A 521 -4.51 33.93 11.31
C LYS A 521 -4.25 35.43 11.27
N LYS A 522 -4.57 36.16 12.35
CA LYS A 522 -4.30 37.60 12.43
C LYS A 522 -2.79 37.88 12.50
N ILE A 523 -2.05 37.11 13.28
CA ILE A 523 -0.59 37.26 13.39
C ILE A 523 0.08 36.85 12.08
N THR A 524 -0.35 35.79 11.40
CA THR A 524 0.18 35.38 10.09
C THR A 524 0.03 36.49 9.05
N VAL A 525 -1.16 37.10 8.95
CA VAL A 525 -1.37 38.26 8.06
C VAL A 525 -0.46 39.43 8.47
N THR A 526 -0.29 39.67 9.78
CA THR A 526 0.59 40.73 10.28
C THR A 526 2.06 40.48 9.91
N LEU A 527 2.52 39.23 10.05
CA LEU A 527 3.86 38.78 9.68
C LEU A 527 4.11 38.95 8.19
N GLN A 528 3.21 38.48 7.33
CA GLN A 528 3.31 38.60 5.87
C GLN A 528 3.39 40.07 5.43
N MET A 529 2.55 40.93 6.02
CA MET A 529 2.61 42.38 5.76
C MET A 529 3.94 42.99 6.22
N GLN A 530 4.46 42.56 7.37
CA GLN A 530 5.74 43.07 7.88
C GLN A 530 6.92 42.61 7.03
N LEU A 531 6.94 41.35 6.60
CA LEU A 531 7.95 40.81 5.67
C LEU A 531 8.00 41.59 4.36
N LEU A 532 6.83 41.91 3.79
CA LEU A 532 6.75 42.72 2.57
C LEU A 532 7.26 44.15 2.79
N ARG A 533 6.92 44.79 3.93
CA ARG A 533 7.42 46.14 4.27
C ARG A 533 8.93 46.17 4.45
N ASP A 534 9.49 45.16 5.11
CA ASP A 534 10.92 45.08 5.40
C ASP A 534 11.73 44.76 4.15
N HIS A 535 11.22 43.90 3.25
CA HIS A 535 11.95 43.48 2.05
C HIS A 535 11.69 44.36 0.81
N TYR A 536 10.49 44.93 0.67
CA TYR A 536 10.09 45.79 -0.45
C TYR A 536 9.51 47.12 0.05
N PRO A 537 10.34 48.03 0.60
CA PRO A 537 9.87 49.29 1.18
C PRO A 537 9.17 50.21 0.18
N ASP A 538 9.49 50.09 -1.11
CA ASP A 538 8.88 50.88 -2.20
C ASP A 538 7.53 50.31 -2.67
N GLN A 539 7.12 49.13 -2.18
CA GLN A 539 5.83 48.53 -2.52
C GLN A 539 4.69 49.25 -1.79
N SER A 540 3.65 49.62 -2.54
CA SER A 540 2.49 50.30 -1.96
C SER A 540 1.76 49.44 -0.92
N GLU A 541 1.14 50.08 0.08
CA GLU A 541 0.30 49.38 1.07
C GLU A 541 -0.88 48.63 0.43
N ASP A 542 -1.41 49.15 -0.68
CA ASP A 542 -2.49 48.49 -1.41
C ASP A 542 -2.00 47.23 -2.14
N ASP A 543 -0.79 47.24 -2.70
CA ASP A 543 -0.18 46.04 -3.28
C ASP A 543 0.21 45.02 -2.20
N ASN A 544 0.64 45.46 -1.01
CA ASN A 544 0.88 44.57 0.14
C ASN A 544 -0.42 43.84 0.56
N LYS A 545 -1.53 44.59 0.71
CA LYS A 545 -2.85 44.01 0.99
C LYS A 545 -3.33 43.10 -0.13
N ALA A 546 -3.11 43.49 -1.38
CA ALA A 546 -3.46 42.67 -2.56
C ALA A 546 -2.66 41.37 -2.59
N THR A 547 -1.40 41.39 -2.16
CA THR A 547 -0.54 40.20 -2.04
C THR A 547 -1.13 39.18 -1.07
N VAL A 548 -1.44 39.61 0.16
CA VAL A 548 -2.06 38.73 1.18
C VAL A 548 -3.46 38.27 0.76
N ALA A 549 -4.24 39.12 0.08
CA ALA A 549 -5.53 38.74 -0.46
C ALA A 549 -5.42 37.67 -1.57
N ALA A 550 -4.38 37.76 -2.43
CA ALA A 550 -4.14 36.82 -3.52
C ALA A 550 -3.82 35.39 -3.04
N LEU A 551 -3.30 35.24 -1.81
CA LEU A 551 -3.08 33.91 -1.21
C LEU A 551 -4.38 33.11 -1.03
N LYS A 552 -5.54 33.78 -0.93
CA LYS A 552 -6.86 33.12 -0.84
C LYS A 552 -7.36 32.58 -2.18
N THR A 553 -6.75 33.00 -3.28
CA THR A 553 -7.07 32.53 -4.62
C THR A 553 -6.14 31.37 -4.97
N ALA A 554 -6.70 30.29 -5.49
CA ALA A 554 -5.93 29.15 -5.98
C ALA A 554 -4.94 29.58 -7.08
N ASP A 555 -3.75 28.99 -7.10
CA ASP A 555 -2.64 29.46 -7.93
C ASP A 555 -2.96 29.50 -9.43
N ASN A 556 -3.69 28.50 -9.91
CA ASN A 556 -4.19 28.43 -11.29
C ASN A 556 -5.22 29.51 -11.65
N ASN A 557 -5.88 30.10 -10.65
CA ASN A 557 -6.88 31.17 -10.80
C ASN A 557 -6.33 32.57 -10.51
N ARG A 558 -5.03 32.69 -10.17
CA ARG A 558 -4.39 33.98 -9.93
C ARG A 558 -4.11 34.69 -11.25
N THR A 559 -4.40 35.99 -11.30
CA THR A 559 -3.96 36.85 -12.41
C THR A 559 -2.43 36.97 -12.42
N LEU A 560 -1.84 37.36 -13.55
CA LEU A 560 -0.38 37.55 -13.63
C LEU A 560 0.14 38.53 -12.55
N LYS A 561 -0.58 39.63 -12.29
CA LYS A 561 -0.24 40.57 -11.22
C LYS A 561 -0.25 39.89 -9.84
N GLN A 562 -1.25 39.07 -9.56
CA GLN A 562 -1.34 38.32 -8.30
C GLN A 562 -0.21 37.32 -8.14
N LYS A 563 0.19 36.61 -9.22
CA LYS A 563 1.32 35.67 -9.19
C LYS A 563 2.63 36.37 -8.83
N VAL A 564 2.93 37.49 -9.48
CA VAL A 564 4.15 38.28 -9.20
C VAL A 564 4.17 38.79 -7.76
N LEU A 565 3.03 39.26 -7.24
CA LEU A 565 2.91 39.73 -5.86
C LEU A 565 3.14 38.59 -4.85
N VAL A 566 2.55 37.42 -5.08
CA VAL A 566 2.77 36.23 -4.23
C VAL A 566 4.22 35.77 -4.29
N GLU A 567 4.84 35.76 -5.47
CA GLU A 567 6.26 35.40 -5.63
C GLU A 567 7.19 36.33 -4.84
N ARG A 568 6.88 37.63 -4.76
CA ARG A 568 7.60 38.58 -3.89
C ARG A 568 7.50 38.18 -2.42
N LEU A 569 6.31 37.83 -1.93
CA LEU A 569 6.14 37.38 -0.56
C LEU A 569 6.99 36.12 -0.27
N VAL A 570 6.98 35.14 -1.18
CA VAL A 570 7.80 33.92 -1.04
C VAL A 570 9.29 34.27 -0.93
N LYS A 571 9.80 35.18 -1.76
CA LYS A 571 11.19 35.65 -1.68
C LYS A 571 11.50 36.34 -0.33
N ALA A 572 10.56 37.11 0.20
CA ALA A 572 10.71 37.74 1.51
C ALA A 572 10.72 36.71 2.66
N GLU A 573 9.93 35.64 2.56
CA GLU A 573 9.84 34.58 3.58
C GLU A 573 11.11 33.72 3.67
N LEU A 574 11.82 33.52 2.55
CA LEU A 574 13.02 32.69 2.42
C LEU A 574 14.31 33.35 2.94
N ARG A 575 14.26 34.59 3.44
CA ARG A 575 15.47 35.26 3.96
C ARG A 575 15.89 34.68 5.33
N PRO A 576 17.20 34.54 5.60
CA PRO A 576 17.69 34.06 6.89
C PRO A 576 17.24 34.95 8.05
N ASP A 577 16.96 34.36 9.22
CA ASP A 577 16.53 35.10 10.43
C ASP A 577 17.52 36.20 10.86
N THR A 578 18.82 36.01 10.60
CA THR A 578 19.87 37.02 10.87
C THR A 578 19.68 38.31 10.06
N GLU A 579 18.96 38.25 8.95
CA GLU A 579 18.67 39.39 8.10
C GLU A 579 17.25 39.96 8.29
N GLN A 580 16.45 39.34 9.16
CA GLN A 580 15.08 39.76 9.44
C GLN A 580 15.01 40.75 10.60
N SER A 581 13.99 41.61 10.60
CA SER A 581 13.82 42.56 11.69
C SER A 581 13.42 41.86 12.99
N GLN A 582 13.78 42.43 14.14
CA GLN A 582 13.36 41.94 15.46
C GLN A 582 11.83 41.81 15.59
N LYS A 583 11.08 42.66 14.86
CA LYS A 583 9.62 42.60 14.82
C LYS A 583 9.12 41.35 14.11
N VAL A 584 9.75 40.96 13.00
CA VAL A 584 9.44 39.72 12.27
C VAL A 584 9.78 38.51 13.14
N LEU A 585 10.95 38.49 13.79
CA LEU A 585 11.35 37.41 14.70
C LEU A 585 10.36 37.25 15.87
N GLY A 586 9.94 38.36 16.50
CA GLY A 586 8.94 38.33 17.57
C GLY A 586 7.55 37.84 17.12
N LEU A 587 7.13 38.18 15.89
CA LEU A 587 5.88 37.66 15.32
C LEU A 587 5.97 36.16 15.02
N ARG A 588 7.11 35.67 14.51
CA ARG A 588 7.36 34.24 14.29
C ARG A 588 7.34 33.46 15.60
N GLN A 589 7.99 33.98 16.64
CA GLN A 589 7.94 33.38 17.98
C GLN A 589 6.49 33.30 18.50
N SER A 590 5.73 34.38 18.34
CA SER A 590 4.32 34.42 18.75
C SER A 590 3.45 33.39 18.00
N LEU A 591 3.71 33.15 16.71
CA LEU A 591 3.02 32.10 15.94
C LEU A 591 3.34 30.71 16.50
N SER A 592 4.62 30.41 16.73
CA SER A 592 5.05 29.13 17.31
C SER A 592 4.43 28.88 18.70
N GLU A 593 4.32 29.92 19.54
CA GLU A 593 3.67 29.82 20.85
C GLU A 593 2.16 29.56 20.74
N ILE A 594 1.48 30.21 19.78
CA ILE A 594 0.05 29.96 19.53
C ILE A 594 -0.17 28.56 18.97
N GLU A 595 0.66 28.10 18.04
CA GLU A 595 0.60 26.73 17.50
C GLU A 595 0.74 25.69 18.61
N ARG A 596 1.76 25.84 19.46
CA ARG A 596 1.93 25.00 20.67
C ARG A 596 0.69 25.05 21.58
N SER A 597 0.07 26.23 21.74
CA SER A 597 -1.13 26.38 22.56
C SER A 597 -2.36 25.71 21.94
N ILE A 598 -2.51 25.76 20.61
CA ILE A 598 -3.57 25.07 19.86
C ILE A 598 -3.42 23.57 20.07
N ASP A 599 -2.22 23.03 19.84
CA ASP A 599 -1.95 21.60 19.98
C ASP A 599 -2.15 21.13 21.42
N HIS A 600 -1.65 21.89 22.41
CA HIS A 600 -1.87 21.62 23.83
C HIS A 600 -3.36 21.60 24.19
N THR A 601 -4.15 22.53 23.66
CA THR A 601 -5.60 22.60 23.91
C THR A 601 -6.33 21.44 23.24
N ARG A 602 -5.98 21.08 22.00
CA ARG A 602 -6.54 19.94 21.28
C ARG A 602 -6.26 18.62 22.00
N ARG A 603 -5.07 18.44 22.60
CA ARG A 603 -4.72 17.24 23.38
C ARG A 603 -5.54 17.07 24.66
N LYS A 604 -6.05 18.16 25.24
CA LYS A 604 -6.95 18.10 26.40
C LYS A 604 -8.37 17.69 26.03
N MET A 605 -8.73 17.73 24.75
CA MET A 605 -10.05 17.32 24.29
C MET A 605 -10.18 15.80 24.39
N ALA A 606 -11.37 15.34 24.74
CA ALA A 606 -11.71 13.94 24.53
C ALA A 606 -11.64 13.64 23.01
N PRO A 607 -11.14 12.46 22.61
CA PRO A 607 -11.14 12.03 21.22
C PRO A 607 -12.50 12.24 20.56
N SER A 608 -12.52 12.58 19.27
CA SER A 608 -13.78 12.72 18.53
C SER A 608 -14.58 11.41 18.58
N THR A 609 -15.90 11.45 18.41
CA THR A 609 -16.71 10.24 18.24
C THR A 609 -16.65 9.69 16.81
N SER A 610 -15.89 10.34 15.94
CA SER A 610 -15.76 10.00 14.52
C SER A 610 -14.64 8.97 14.33
N ILE A 611 -14.84 7.97 13.50
CA ILE A 611 -13.79 7.05 13.07
C ILE A 611 -13.73 7.00 11.55
N ARG A 612 -12.53 6.81 11.01
CA ARG A 612 -12.35 6.50 9.58
C ARG A 612 -12.45 4.99 9.41
N ALA A 613 -13.49 4.54 8.72
CA ALA A 613 -13.83 3.12 8.59
C ALA A 613 -14.29 2.81 7.16
N LEU A 614 -14.33 1.53 6.81
CA LEU A 614 -14.97 1.01 5.61
C LEU A 614 -16.14 0.13 6.01
N TRP A 615 -17.29 0.28 5.34
CA TRP A 615 -18.46 -0.53 5.63
C TRP A 615 -19.21 -0.93 4.37
N ASP A 616 -19.82 -2.11 4.43
CA ASP A 616 -20.63 -2.67 3.35
C ASP A 616 -22.01 -2.00 3.27
N LEU A 617 -22.47 -1.76 2.05
CA LEU A 617 -23.73 -1.09 1.73
C LEU A 617 -24.85 -2.06 1.32
N GLY A 618 -24.54 -3.36 1.26
CA GLY A 618 -25.46 -4.47 1.08
C GLY A 618 -25.88 -4.75 -0.36
N ARG A 619 -25.81 -3.76 -1.26
CA ARG A 619 -26.35 -3.87 -2.63
C ARG A 619 -25.33 -3.40 -3.69
N PRO A 620 -24.19 -4.09 -3.84
CA PRO A 620 -23.18 -3.74 -4.84
C PRO A 620 -23.74 -3.81 -6.26
N SER A 621 -23.26 -2.94 -7.14
CA SER A 621 -23.46 -3.05 -8.58
C SER A 621 -22.83 -4.35 -9.14
N PRO A 622 -23.24 -4.82 -10.33
CA PRO A 622 -22.58 -5.93 -10.99
C PRO A 622 -21.11 -5.63 -11.30
N THR A 623 -20.27 -6.66 -11.27
CA THR A 623 -18.85 -6.56 -11.61
C THR A 623 -18.62 -7.14 -13.01
N TYR A 624 -17.84 -6.43 -13.83
CA TYR A 624 -17.46 -6.85 -15.17
C TYR A 624 -15.94 -7.00 -15.23
N ILE A 625 -15.46 -7.99 -16.00
CA ILE A 625 -14.06 -8.00 -16.45
C ILE A 625 -13.89 -6.81 -17.39
N LEU A 626 -12.87 -5.98 -17.18
CA LEU A 626 -12.59 -4.84 -18.07
C LEU A 626 -11.52 -5.26 -19.08
N ARG A 627 -11.84 -5.19 -20.37
CA ARG A 627 -10.87 -5.53 -21.43
C ARG A 627 -9.72 -4.54 -21.42
N GLY A 628 -8.49 -5.04 -21.39
CA GLY A 628 -7.27 -4.23 -21.18
C GLY A 628 -7.23 -3.45 -19.85
N GLY A 629 -8.16 -3.71 -18.91
CA GLY A 629 -8.34 -2.90 -17.71
C GLY A 629 -9.06 -1.57 -17.94
N GLU A 630 -9.64 -1.34 -19.13
CA GLU A 630 -10.28 -0.08 -19.50
C GLU A 630 -11.71 0.01 -18.96
N HIS A 631 -11.97 1.03 -18.13
CA HIS A 631 -13.26 1.25 -17.45
C HIS A 631 -14.50 1.39 -18.35
N ASP A 632 -14.31 1.73 -19.62
CA ASP A 632 -15.34 1.91 -20.64
C ASP A 632 -15.41 0.76 -21.66
N LYS A 633 -14.62 -0.30 -21.46
CA LYS A 633 -14.68 -1.55 -22.23
C LYS A 633 -15.05 -2.76 -21.35
N PRO A 634 -16.26 -2.80 -20.78
CA PRO A 634 -16.73 -3.96 -20.03
C PRO A 634 -16.78 -5.19 -20.95
N GLY A 635 -16.46 -6.35 -20.38
CA GLY A 635 -16.60 -7.68 -20.95
C GLY A 635 -17.55 -8.52 -20.10
N ALA A 636 -17.23 -9.80 -19.93
CA ALA A 636 -18.10 -10.74 -19.23
C ALA A 636 -18.36 -10.36 -17.75
N PRO A 637 -19.57 -10.64 -17.24
CA PRO A 637 -19.92 -10.41 -15.84
C PRO A 637 -19.28 -11.47 -14.94
N VAL A 638 -18.79 -11.06 -13.76
CA VAL A 638 -18.21 -11.98 -12.76
C VAL A 638 -18.84 -11.78 -11.40
N GLY A 639 -18.94 -12.88 -10.65
CA GLY A 639 -19.34 -12.84 -9.24
C GLY A 639 -18.14 -12.79 -8.30
N PRO A 640 -18.37 -12.59 -6.99
CA PRO A 640 -17.31 -12.64 -5.98
C PRO A 640 -16.64 -14.02 -5.89
N GLY A 641 -15.32 -14.03 -5.75
CA GLY A 641 -14.52 -15.26 -5.62
C GLY A 641 -13.05 -14.96 -5.30
N VAL A 642 -12.30 -16.02 -4.98
CA VAL A 642 -10.87 -15.95 -4.61
C VAL A 642 -9.99 -16.46 -5.75
N PRO A 643 -8.66 -16.26 -5.72
CA PRO A 643 -7.77 -16.80 -6.75
C PRO A 643 -7.90 -18.31 -6.87
N SER A 644 -8.30 -18.80 -8.05
CA SER A 644 -8.71 -20.18 -8.29
C SER A 644 -7.56 -21.18 -8.10
N VAL A 645 -6.31 -20.72 -8.27
CA VAL A 645 -5.10 -21.52 -8.00
C VAL A 645 -4.92 -21.86 -6.52
N LEU A 646 -5.42 -21.03 -5.61
CA LEU A 646 -5.34 -21.27 -4.16
C LEU A 646 -6.49 -22.14 -3.63
N THR A 647 -7.26 -22.72 -4.54
CA THR A 647 -8.42 -23.56 -4.23
C THR A 647 -8.20 -24.95 -4.82
N ASP A 648 -8.96 -25.93 -4.33
CA ASP A 648 -9.00 -27.27 -4.90
C ASP A 648 -9.75 -27.35 -6.26
N GLY A 649 -10.25 -26.21 -6.75
CA GLY A 649 -11.05 -26.11 -7.98
C GLY A 649 -12.41 -26.81 -7.88
N LYS A 650 -12.87 -27.19 -6.69
CA LYS A 650 -14.08 -28.01 -6.46
C LYS A 650 -14.92 -27.53 -5.28
N THR A 651 -14.34 -26.72 -4.40
CA THR A 651 -15.04 -26.13 -3.27
C THR A 651 -15.51 -24.73 -3.68
N PRO A 652 -16.84 -24.47 -3.70
CA PRO A 652 -17.37 -23.15 -4.00
C PRO A 652 -16.98 -22.12 -2.94
N PHE A 653 -16.84 -20.85 -3.36
CA PHE A 653 -16.65 -19.75 -2.42
C PHE A 653 -18.00 -19.33 -1.81
N GLU A 654 -18.29 -19.83 -0.61
CA GLU A 654 -19.57 -19.58 0.06
C GLU A 654 -19.67 -18.19 0.69
N ILE A 655 -20.72 -17.45 0.31
CA ILE A 655 -21.04 -16.14 0.90
C ILE A 655 -22.39 -16.25 1.62
N ARG A 656 -22.40 -15.79 2.87
CA ARG A 656 -23.61 -15.76 3.70
C ARG A 656 -23.81 -14.37 4.24
N ALA A 657 -24.99 -13.79 4.01
CA ALA A 657 -25.36 -12.51 4.60
C ALA A 657 -25.33 -12.63 6.14
N PRO A 658 -24.57 -11.78 6.85
CA PRO A 658 -24.38 -11.93 8.29
C PRO A 658 -25.66 -11.59 9.08
N PHE A 659 -26.52 -10.72 8.54
CA PHE A 659 -27.74 -10.25 9.19
C PHE A 659 -28.94 -10.32 8.21
N PRO A 660 -29.52 -11.51 7.95
CA PRO A 660 -30.64 -11.65 7.02
C PRO A 660 -31.85 -10.77 7.36
N ASP A 661 -32.14 -10.62 8.66
CA ASP A 661 -33.26 -9.82 9.18
C ASP A 661 -32.81 -8.44 9.72
N GLY A 662 -31.54 -8.07 9.53
CA GLY A 662 -30.93 -6.87 10.09
C GLY A 662 -30.52 -5.86 9.02
N THR A 663 -29.40 -5.18 9.25
CA THR A 663 -28.84 -4.27 8.26
C THR A 663 -28.40 -5.03 7.02
N PRO A 664 -28.82 -4.62 5.80
CA PRO A 664 -28.38 -5.25 4.56
C PRO A 664 -26.86 -5.18 4.44
N LYS A 665 -26.21 -6.33 4.54
CA LYS A 665 -24.76 -6.52 4.41
C LYS A 665 -24.52 -7.69 3.46
N SER A 666 -23.59 -7.53 2.52
CA SER A 666 -23.33 -8.57 1.51
C SER A 666 -22.71 -9.84 2.10
N GLY A 667 -21.89 -9.71 3.16
CA GLY A 667 -21.13 -10.81 3.74
C GLY A 667 -19.91 -11.23 2.90
N ARG A 668 -19.61 -10.52 1.80
CA ARG A 668 -18.54 -10.89 0.86
C ARG A 668 -17.15 -10.78 1.50
N ARG A 669 -16.87 -9.70 2.22
CA ARG A 669 -15.56 -9.52 2.88
C ARG A 669 -15.40 -10.45 4.08
N LEU A 670 -16.49 -10.72 4.81
CA LEU A 670 -16.45 -11.71 5.89
C LEU A 670 -16.15 -13.13 5.38
N ALA A 671 -16.68 -13.50 4.21
CA ALA A 671 -16.34 -14.77 3.56
C ALA A 671 -14.85 -14.84 3.19
N LEU A 672 -14.30 -13.77 2.59
CA LEU A 672 -12.87 -13.67 2.27
C LEU A 672 -12.00 -13.80 3.51
N ALA A 673 -12.36 -13.09 4.58
CA ALA A 673 -11.60 -13.12 5.82
C ALA A 673 -11.56 -14.51 6.46
N ARG A 674 -12.70 -15.23 6.45
CA ARG A 674 -12.77 -16.62 6.91
C ARG A 674 -11.95 -17.58 6.05
N TRP A 675 -11.95 -17.37 4.73
CA TRP A 675 -11.14 -18.17 3.81
C TRP A 675 -9.63 -17.96 4.02
N LEU A 676 -9.18 -16.71 4.20
CA LEU A 676 -7.77 -16.39 4.50
C LEU A 676 -7.31 -16.95 5.84
N THR A 677 -8.21 -17.03 6.82
CA THR A 677 -7.91 -17.49 8.19
C THR A 677 -8.21 -18.97 8.41
N ASP A 678 -8.57 -19.70 7.35
CA ASP A 678 -8.67 -21.15 7.42
C ASP A 678 -7.29 -21.74 7.76
N PRO A 679 -7.18 -22.66 8.74
CA PRO A 679 -5.90 -23.27 9.10
C PRO A 679 -5.19 -24.01 7.96
N ASN A 680 -5.94 -24.44 6.92
CA ASN A 680 -5.40 -25.09 5.73
C ASN A 680 -5.13 -24.11 4.58
N HIS A 681 -5.41 -22.80 4.76
CA HIS A 681 -5.09 -21.81 3.76
C HIS A 681 -3.58 -21.84 3.46
N PRO A 682 -3.15 -21.90 2.19
CA PRO A 682 -1.77 -22.23 1.86
C PRO A 682 -0.77 -21.11 2.20
N LEU A 683 -1.20 -19.85 2.26
CA LEU A 683 -0.28 -18.72 2.26
C LEU A 683 -0.28 -17.89 3.55
N THR A 684 -1.43 -17.68 4.19
CA THR A 684 -1.58 -16.64 5.22
C THR A 684 -0.66 -16.85 6.42
N SER A 685 -0.57 -18.07 6.94
CA SER A 685 0.35 -18.39 8.03
C SER A 685 1.81 -18.30 7.60
N ARG A 686 2.16 -18.85 6.43
CA ARG A 686 3.53 -18.76 5.85
C ARG A 686 4.00 -17.32 5.66
N VAL A 687 3.15 -16.47 5.09
CA VAL A 687 3.45 -15.07 4.83
C VAL A 687 3.68 -14.33 6.15
N MET A 688 2.82 -14.53 7.15
CA MET A 688 2.98 -13.87 8.45
C MET A 688 4.26 -14.31 9.17
N VAL A 689 4.54 -15.63 9.26
CA VAL A 689 5.76 -16.11 9.93
C VAL A 689 7.02 -15.71 9.18
N ASN A 690 6.98 -15.67 7.85
CA ASN A 690 8.10 -15.21 7.04
C ASN A 690 8.42 -13.72 7.27
N ARG A 691 7.40 -12.88 7.53
CA ARG A 691 7.61 -11.48 7.89
C ARG A 691 8.13 -11.29 9.31
N ILE A 692 7.58 -12.03 10.27
CA ILE A 692 8.13 -12.06 11.63
C ILE A 692 9.62 -12.43 11.58
N TRP A 693 9.95 -13.47 10.81
CA TRP A 693 11.32 -13.90 10.57
C TRP A 693 12.17 -12.79 9.93
N PHE A 694 11.68 -12.18 8.85
CA PHE A 694 12.36 -11.09 8.15
C PHE A 694 12.76 -9.94 9.09
N HIS A 695 11.86 -9.51 9.99
CA HIS A 695 12.17 -8.40 10.89
C HIS A 695 13.24 -8.74 11.94
N HIS A 696 13.39 -10.03 12.31
CA HIS A 696 14.46 -10.48 13.21
C HIS A 696 15.79 -10.71 12.50
N PHE A 697 15.77 -11.30 11.30
CA PHE A 697 17.00 -11.73 10.62
C PHE A 697 17.44 -10.81 9.48
N GLY A 698 16.63 -9.82 9.08
CA GLY A 698 16.89 -8.93 7.93
C GLY A 698 16.65 -9.55 6.55
N SER A 699 16.37 -10.85 6.49
CA SER A 699 15.92 -11.57 5.29
C SER A 699 14.87 -12.59 5.70
N GLY A 700 13.80 -12.73 4.90
CA GLY A 700 12.83 -13.80 5.07
C GLY A 700 13.42 -15.15 4.67
N LEU A 701 12.80 -16.24 5.13
CA LEU A 701 13.04 -17.59 4.58
C LEU A 701 12.69 -17.61 3.10
N VAL A 702 11.58 -16.95 2.72
CA VAL A 702 11.31 -16.51 1.36
C VAL A 702 11.74 -15.05 1.26
N LYS A 703 12.69 -14.77 0.38
CA LYS A 703 13.27 -13.43 0.22
C LYS A 703 12.23 -12.40 -0.22
N ASP A 704 11.36 -12.76 -1.15
CA ASP A 704 10.36 -11.86 -1.73
C ASP A 704 9.08 -11.87 -0.88
N LEU A 705 8.93 -10.88 0.01
CA LEU A 705 7.85 -10.83 1.00
C LEU A 705 6.43 -10.65 0.41
N GLU A 706 6.36 -10.22 -0.84
CA GLU A 706 5.12 -9.93 -1.58
C GLU A 706 4.82 -10.94 -2.69
N ASN A 707 5.75 -11.85 -2.98
CA ASN A 707 5.61 -12.80 -4.10
C ASN A 707 6.13 -14.19 -3.74
N PHE A 708 5.17 -15.07 -3.42
CA PHE A 708 5.34 -16.51 -3.20
C PHE A 708 4.96 -17.32 -4.44
N GLY A 709 4.61 -16.63 -5.53
CA GLY A 709 4.23 -17.23 -6.81
C GLY A 709 5.41 -17.87 -7.55
N VAL A 710 5.19 -18.23 -8.80
CA VAL A 710 6.10 -18.95 -9.70
C VAL A 710 7.41 -18.20 -9.92
N LYS A 711 7.37 -16.86 -9.98
CA LYS A 711 8.57 -16.01 -10.13
C LYS A 711 9.16 -15.54 -8.80
N GLY A 712 8.49 -15.81 -7.69
CA GLY A 712 9.00 -15.55 -6.36
C GLY A 712 10.19 -16.45 -6.00
N SER A 713 11.05 -15.97 -5.12
CA SER A 713 12.14 -16.75 -4.56
C SER A 713 11.62 -17.98 -3.82
N ARG A 714 12.31 -19.12 -3.95
CA ARG A 714 12.01 -20.30 -3.14
C ARG A 714 12.47 -20.08 -1.70
N PRO A 715 11.80 -20.73 -0.71
CA PRO A 715 12.26 -20.70 0.67
C PRO A 715 13.64 -21.33 0.80
N THR A 716 14.53 -20.70 1.57
CA THR A 716 15.84 -21.29 1.93
C THR A 716 15.67 -22.54 2.79
N HIS A 717 14.66 -22.55 3.66
CA HIS A 717 14.31 -23.66 4.55
C HIS A 717 12.82 -24.00 4.42
N PRO A 718 12.39 -24.74 3.38
CA PRO A 718 10.97 -25.03 3.13
C PRO A 718 10.30 -25.77 4.29
N GLU A 719 10.96 -26.79 4.85
CA GLU A 719 10.39 -27.57 5.96
C GLU A 719 10.24 -26.73 7.24
N LEU A 720 11.18 -25.81 7.51
CA LEU A 720 11.10 -24.89 8.64
C LEU A 720 9.94 -23.91 8.47
N LEU A 721 9.78 -23.33 7.27
CA LEU A 721 8.69 -22.39 6.98
C LEU A 721 7.33 -23.05 7.21
N ASP A 722 7.12 -24.26 6.69
CA ASP A 722 5.87 -24.99 6.87
C ASP A 722 5.64 -25.38 8.34
N TRP A 723 6.69 -25.82 9.04
CA TRP A 723 6.61 -26.14 10.46
C TRP A 723 6.20 -24.91 11.29
N MET A 724 6.84 -23.76 11.07
CA MET A 724 6.52 -22.50 11.77
C MET A 724 5.11 -22.02 11.44
N ALA A 725 4.68 -22.12 10.18
CA ALA A 725 3.34 -21.72 9.74
C ALA A 725 2.24 -22.56 10.42
N ILE A 726 2.45 -23.87 10.52
CA ILE A 726 1.52 -24.78 11.22
C ILE A 726 1.53 -24.50 12.73
N GLU A 727 2.72 -24.31 13.31
CA GLU A 727 2.85 -24.05 14.75
C GLU A 727 2.20 -22.72 15.14
N PHE A 728 2.32 -21.69 14.30
CA PHE A 728 1.66 -20.41 14.48
C PHE A 728 0.14 -20.55 14.59
N ALA A 729 -0.49 -21.26 13.64
CA ALA A 729 -1.92 -21.51 13.68
C ALA A 729 -2.32 -22.39 14.89
N ARG A 730 -1.51 -23.43 15.19
CA ARG A 730 -1.76 -24.35 16.32
C ARG A 730 -1.68 -23.65 17.68
N GLN A 731 -0.83 -22.65 17.82
CA GLN A 731 -0.66 -21.85 19.04
C GLN A 731 -1.64 -20.68 19.13
N GLY A 732 -2.76 -20.74 18.39
CA GLY A 732 -3.81 -19.73 18.45
C GLY A 732 -3.41 -18.42 17.79
N TRP A 733 -2.55 -18.46 16.77
CA TRP A 733 -2.16 -17.30 15.97
C TRP A 733 -1.51 -16.17 16.79
N SER A 734 -0.84 -16.52 17.90
CA SER A 734 -0.14 -15.57 18.78
C SER A 734 1.19 -15.13 18.17
N VAL A 735 1.31 -13.82 17.92
CA VAL A 735 2.53 -13.22 17.37
C VAL A 735 3.62 -13.22 18.45
N LYS A 736 3.27 -12.93 19.70
CA LYS A 736 4.23 -12.96 20.81
C LYS A 736 4.78 -14.35 21.08
N GLN A 737 3.96 -15.39 20.96
CA GLN A 737 4.44 -16.76 21.09
C GLN A 737 5.41 -17.14 19.95
N MET A 738 5.16 -16.67 18.72
CA MET A 738 6.10 -16.87 17.62
C MET A 738 7.44 -16.15 17.87
N HIS A 739 7.42 -14.92 18.38
CA HIS A 739 8.64 -14.26 18.84
C HIS A 739 9.36 -15.05 19.93
N ARG A 740 8.63 -15.50 20.97
CA ARG A 740 9.22 -16.30 22.05
C ARG A 740 9.97 -17.52 21.52
N GLN A 741 9.44 -18.20 20.51
CA GLN A 741 10.14 -19.32 19.87
C GLN A 741 11.41 -18.89 19.14
N ILE A 742 11.33 -17.83 18.34
CA ILE A 742 12.47 -17.33 17.56
C ILE A 742 13.58 -16.83 18.48
N LEU A 743 13.25 -15.98 19.45
CA LEU A 743 14.25 -15.32 20.29
C LEU A 743 14.97 -16.32 21.22
N ASN A 744 14.28 -17.36 21.69
CA ASN A 744 14.91 -18.40 22.51
C ASN A 744 15.67 -19.47 21.70
N SER A 745 15.69 -19.38 20.37
CA SER A 745 16.47 -20.30 19.52
C SER A 745 17.97 -20.01 19.61
N ARG A 746 18.80 -21.05 19.47
CA ARG A 746 20.24 -20.88 19.25
C ARG A 746 20.48 -20.06 17.98
N THR A 747 19.69 -20.26 16.93
CA THR A 747 19.79 -19.50 15.67
C THR A 747 19.78 -17.99 15.89
N TYR A 748 18.85 -17.46 16.70
CA TYR A 748 18.75 -16.02 16.98
C TYR A 748 19.85 -15.52 17.91
N ARG A 749 20.30 -16.34 18.87
CA ARG A 749 21.28 -15.94 19.90
C ARG A 749 22.74 -15.92 19.43
N GLN A 750 23.02 -16.32 18.20
CA GLN A 750 24.37 -16.31 17.64
C GLN A 750 25.02 -14.92 17.64
N SER A 751 26.35 -14.90 17.70
CA SER A 751 27.16 -13.72 17.36
C SER A 751 27.04 -13.39 15.87
N SER A 752 27.22 -12.11 15.53
CA SER A 752 27.30 -11.63 14.14
C SER A 752 28.74 -11.66 13.58
N HIS A 753 29.69 -12.22 14.33
CA HIS A 753 31.07 -12.37 13.87
C HIS A 753 31.16 -13.20 12.57
N VAL A 754 31.97 -12.71 11.63
CA VAL A 754 32.15 -13.34 10.31
C VAL A 754 33.54 -13.94 10.21
N THR A 755 33.61 -15.28 10.19
CA THR A 755 34.88 -15.98 9.90
C THR A 755 35.10 -16.08 8.38
N PRO A 756 36.36 -16.11 7.90
CA PRO A 756 36.66 -16.25 6.47
C PRO A 756 36.02 -17.49 5.83
N GLU A 757 35.98 -18.61 6.57
CA GLU A 757 35.37 -19.87 6.13
C GLU A 757 33.87 -19.72 5.90
N LYS A 758 33.14 -19.15 6.87
CA LYS A 758 31.69 -18.90 6.76
C LYS A 758 31.38 -17.92 5.64
N PHE A 759 32.19 -16.88 5.46
CA PHE A 759 32.01 -15.93 4.37
C PHE A 759 32.24 -16.57 3.00
N GLN A 760 33.17 -17.51 2.89
CA GLN A 760 33.44 -18.20 1.63
C GLN A 760 32.34 -19.20 1.25
N LEU A 761 31.82 -19.95 2.23
CA LEU A 761 30.81 -20.98 2.01
C LEU A 761 29.39 -20.42 1.88
N ASP A 762 29.06 -19.38 2.66
CA ASP A 762 27.76 -18.72 2.64
C ASP A 762 27.91 -17.20 2.81
N PRO A 763 28.31 -16.48 1.74
CA PRO A 763 28.57 -15.05 1.80
C PRO A 763 27.34 -14.23 2.20
N GLN A 764 26.14 -14.67 1.79
CA GLN A 764 24.87 -13.99 2.09
C GLN A 764 24.24 -14.46 3.41
N ASN A 765 24.85 -15.40 4.13
CA ASN A 765 24.33 -15.99 5.36
C ASN A 765 22.90 -16.57 5.22
N GLN A 766 22.59 -17.18 4.06
CA GLN A 766 21.27 -17.78 3.81
C GLN A 766 20.99 -18.99 4.70
N LEU A 767 22.03 -19.70 5.11
CA LEU A 767 21.97 -20.87 6.00
C LEU A 767 21.98 -20.48 7.48
N LEU A 768 22.16 -19.19 7.79
CA LEU A 768 22.06 -18.65 9.16
C LEU A 768 23.11 -19.24 10.12
N SER A 769 24.34 -19.40 9.62
CA SER A 769 25.53 -19.83 10.38
C SER A 769 26.01 -18.83 11.44
N ARG A 770 25.40 -17.64 11.49
CA ARG A 770 25.67 -16.51 12.38
C ARG A 770 24.46 -15.56 12.37
N MET A 771 24.42 -14.59 13.28
CA MET A 771 23.42 -13.50 13.21
C MET A 771 23.80 -12.46 12.13
N ASN A 772 22.81 -11.86 11.48
CA ASN A 772 23.05 -10.78 10.54
C ASN A 772 23.29 -9.45 11.27
N LEU A 773 24.36 -8.74 10.89
CA LEU A 773 24.62 -7.38 11.37
C LEU A 773 23.55 -6.44 10.81
N ARG A 774 22.80 -5.77 11.71
CA ARG A 774 21.68 -4.89 11.34
C ARG A 774 21.89 -3.46 11.81
N ARG A 775 21.68 -2.51 10.90
CA ARG A 775 21.59 -1.09 11.22
C ARG A 775 20.23 -0.80 11.88
N LEU A 776 20.21 0.11 12.84
CA LEU A 776 18.96 0.66 13.38
C LEU A 776 18.14 1.29 12.26
N ASP A 777 16.84 0.98 12.22
CA ASP A 777 15.90 1.68 11.36
C ASP A 777 15.65 3.12 11.85
N ALA A 778 15.05 3.94 10.98
CA ALA A 778 14.84 5.37 11.23
C ALA A 778 14.17 5.67 12.58
N GLU A 779 13.12 4.93 12.92
CA GLU A 779 12.40 5.09 14.18
C GLU A 779 13.27 4.72 15.39
N SER A 780 13.91 3.55 15.35
CA SER A 780 14.74 3.09 16.48
C SER A 780 15.95 3.99 16.68
N LEU A 781 16.56 4.50 15.59
CA LEU A 781 17.67 5.45 15.67
C LEU A 781 17.23 6.77 16.32
N ARG A 782 16.16 7.38 15.83
CA ARG A 782 15.65 8.63 16.40
C ARG A 782 15.22 8.46 17.86
N ASP A 783 14.45 7.42 18.15
CA ASP A 783 13.96 7.16 19.50
C ASP A 783 15.12 6.85 20.46
N SER A 784 16.17 6.16 19.99
CA SER A 784 17.41 5.95 20.77
C SER A 784 18.14 7.25 21.08
N LEU A 785 18.27 8.17 20.10
CA LEU A 785 18.87 9.50 20.32
C LEU A 785 18.11 10.30 21.38
N LEU A 786 16.77 10.30 21.31
CA LEU A 786 15.93 10.96 22.30
C LEU A 786 16.04 10.29 23.68
N PHE A 787 16.11 8.96 23.71
CA PHE A 787 16.19 8.18 24.93
C PHE A 787 17.48 8.47 25.69
N VAL A 788 18.63 8.43 25.02
CA VAL A 788 19.94 8.69 25.65
C VAL A 788 20.08 10.14 26.10
N ALA A 789 19.56 11.09 25.30
CA ALA A 789 19.49 12.50 25.65
C ALA A 789 18.50 12.82 26.79
N GLY A 790 17.64 11.87 27.19
CA GLY A 790 16.63 12.09 28.23
C GLY A 790 15.51 13.03 27.78
N LYS A 791 15.23 13.09 26.48
CA LYS A 791 14.21 13.94 25.85
C LYS A 791 13.00 13.17 25.32
N LEU A 792 13.07 11.83 25.34
CA LEU A 792 11.98 10.97 24.86
C LEU A 792 10.77 11.02 25.82
N ASP A 793 9.63 11.44 25.28
CA ASP A 793 8.32 11.24 25.90
C ASP A 793 7.75 9.87 25.48
N THR A 794 7.41 9.05 26.47
CA THR A 794 6.91 7.69 26.30
C THR A 794 5.39 7.60 26.39
N THR A 795 4.69 8.74 26.42
CA THR A 795 3.23 8.80 26.47
C THR A 795 2.62 8.18 25.20
N PRO A 796 1.82 7.10 25.32
CA PRO A 796 1.28 6.39 24.18
C PRO A 796 0.00 7.04 23.62
N GLY A 797 -0.25 6.78 22.34
CA GLY A 797 -1.50 7.04 21.64
C GLY A 797 -1.87 8.51 21.41
N GLY A 798 -3.10 8.73 20.97
CA GLY A 798 -3.71 10.05 20.81
C GLY A 798 -3.34 10.75 19.50
N LEU A 799 -3.65 12.04 19.41
CA LEU A 799 -3.35 12.85 18.22
C LEU A 799 -1.85 12.80 17.88
N PRO A 800 -1.48 12.74 16.58
CA PRO A 800 -0.08 12.74 16.20
C PRO A 800 0.61 14.09 16.53
N ASP A 801 1.94 14.08 16.64
CA ASP A 801 2.76 15.28 16.75
C ASP A 801 2.94 15.90 15.37
N THR A 802 2.57 17.18 15.23
CA THR A 802 2.62 17.89 13.95
C THR A 802 4.06 18.02 13.43
N VAL A 803 4.17 18.17 12.11
CA VAL A 803 5.44 18.48 11.44
C VAL A 803 5.37 19.86 10.81
N SER A 804 6.51 20.51 10.68
CA SER A 804 6.68 21.77 9.96
C SER A 804 7.86 21.70 9.02
N ILE A 805 7.88 22.57 8.02
CA ILE A 805 9.04 22.77 7.15
C ILE A 805 9.86 23.90 7.74
N ASP A 806 11.08 23.59 8.13
CA ASP A 806 12.07 24.55 8.63
C ASP A 806 12.61 25.42 7.47
N GLN A 807 13.32 26.50 7.78
CA GLN A 807 13.83 27.45 6.76
C GLN A 807 14.87 26.85 5.81
N ASP A 808 15.63 25.87 6.30
CA ASP A 808 16.58 25.09 5.52
C ASP A 808 15.89 24.05 4.62
N GLY A 809 14.54 24.02 4.62
CA GLY A 809 13.71 23.12 3.83
C GLY A 809 13.52 21.75 4.48
N MET A 810 14.04 21.55 5.70
CA MET A 810 13.92 20.27 6.40
C MET A 810 12.54 20.11 7.01
N VAL A 811 11.95 18.93 6.84
CA VAL A 811 10.72 18.57 7.55
C VAL A 811 11.09 18.11 8.95
N SER A 812 10.47 18.77 9.91
CA SER A 812 10.89 18.76 11.29
C SER A 812 9.70 18.55 12.21
N ILE A 813 9.94 17.82 13.30
CA ILE A 813 8.88 17.44 14.23
C ILE A 813 8.73 18.54 15.28
N ASN A 814 7.49 18.95 15.53
CA ASN A 814 7.18 19.92 16.56
C ASN A 814 7.12 19.22 17.93
N PRO A 815 7.74 19.80 18.97
CA PRO A 815 7.55 19.34 20.34
C PRO A 815 6.08 19.40 20.75
N THR A 816 5.68 18.55 21.69
CA THR A 816 4.37 18.63 22.34
C THR A 816 4.23 19.95 23.11
N GLY A 817 3.00 20.27 23.54
CA GLY A 817 2.72 21.55 24.24
C GLY A 817 3.51 21.78 25.53
N ASP A 818 4.01 20.71 26.15
CA ASP A 818 4.89 20.70 27.32
C ASP A 818 6.39 20.57 26.96
N GLY A 819 6.74 20.57 25.67
CA GLY A 819 8.11 20.52 25.17
C GLY A 819 8.69 19.11 25.01
N GLY A 820 7.89 18.07 25.20
CA GLY A 820 8.28 16.67 25.00
C GLY A 820 8.43 16.28 23.52
N LEU A 821 9.24 15.26 23.26
CA LEU A 821 9.38 14.65 21.93
C LEU A 821 9.00 13.19 22.01
N ARG A 822 7.83 12.83 21.47
CA ARG A 822 7.34 11.45 21.58
C ARG A 822 8.06 10.49 20.66
N ARG A 823 7.84 9.19 20.94
CA ARG A 823 8.21 8.08 20.07
C ARG A 823 7.79 8.30 18.63
N SER A 824 8.59 7.76 17.72
CA SER A 824 8.45 8.05 16.30
C SER A 824 7.12 7.62 15.71
N VAL A 825 6.51 6.54 16.21
CA VAL A 825 5.18 6.08 15.76
C VAL A 825 4.06 7.09 15.99
N TYR A 826 4.24 8.08 16.88
CA TYR A 826 3.24 9.10 17.20
C TYR A 826 3.45 10.43 16.47
N GLN A 827 4.40 10.50 15.54
CA GLN A 827 4.56 11.66 14.69
C GLN A 827 3.52 11.66 13.57
N GLN A 828 3.20 12.84 13.05
CA GLN A 828 2.33 12.99 11.90
C GLN A 828 3.10 12.62 10.63
N PHE A 829 2.66 11.56 9.97
CA PHE A 829 3.25 11.09 8.72
C PHE A 829 2.39 11.51 7.54
N ARG A 830 2.81 12.56 6.86
CA ARG A 830 2.22 13.00 5.60
C ARG A 830 2.99 12.38 4.44
N ARG A 831 2.27 11.97 3.39
CA ARG A 831 2.87 11.35 2.20
C ARG A 831 3.79 12.31 1.44
N THR A 832 3.56 13.62 1.55
CA THR A 832 4.43 14.64 0.93
C THR A 832 5.44 15.26 1.88
N GLU A 833 5.33 15.04 3.20
CA GLU A 833 6.15 15.70 4.22
C GLU A 833 6.58 14.67 5.29
N ILE A 834 7.55 13.82 4.91
CA ILE A 834 8.20 12.89 5.83
C ILE A 834 9.31 13.64 6.58
N PRO A 835 9.42 13.53 7.91
CA PRO A 835 10.54 14.11 8.65
C PRO A 835 11.89 13.76 8.04
N SER A 836 12.70 14.77 7.72
CA SER A 836 13.86 14.61 6.83
C SER A 836 14.94 13.68 7.39
N MET A 837 15.11 13.66 8.72
CA MET A 837 15.99 12.68 9.37
C MET A 837 15.48 11.25 9.12
N MET A 838 14.18 11.02 9.23
CA MET A 838 13.62 9.68 9.06
C MET A 838 13.71 9.24 7.59
N ASP A 839 13.39 10.12 6.65
CA ASP A 839 13.53 9.86 5.21
C ASP A 839 14.98 9.51 4.84
N THR A 840 15.97 10.23 5.40
CA THR A 840 17.40 9.95 5.18
C THR A 840 17.82 8.55 5.65
N PHE A 841 17.18 8.01 6.69
CA PHE A 841 17.44 6.70 7.26
C PHE A 841 16.47 5.60 6.75
N ASP A 842 15.99 5.78 5.51
CA ASP A 842 15.13 4.85 4.77
C ASP A 842 13.78 4.58 5.43
N TYR A 843 13.17 5.61 6.05
CA TYR A 843 11.78 5.51 6.45
C TYR A 843 10.90 5.18 5.24
N PRO A 844 9.92 4.28 5.37
CA PRO A 844 9.18 3.77 4.23
C PRO A 844 8.38 4.87 3.54
N GLN A 845 8.62 5.01 2.23
CA GLN A 845 7.79 5.84 1.37
C GLN A 845 6.57 5.04 0.93
N MET A 846 5.40 5.46 1.40
CA MET A 846 4.16 4.74 1.16
C MET A 846 3.68 5.00 -0.28
N GLY A 847 3.81 3.98 -1.13
CA GLY A 847 2.98 3.84 -2.34
C GLY A 847 1.55 3.46 -1.92
N PRO A 848 0.97 2.34 -2.39
CA PRO A 848 -0.20 1.77 -1.74
C PRO A 848 0.15 1.25 -0.33
N ASN A 849 1.33 0.64 -0.15
CA ASN A 849 1.92 0.17 1.10
C ASN A 849 3.43 -0.06 0.98
N CYS A 850 4.07 -0.55 2.05
CA CYS A 850 5.46 -0.99 2.06
C CYS A 850 5.59 -2.34 2.80
N LEU A 851 6.08 -3.38 2.10
CA LEU A 851 6.25 -4.72 2.68
C LEU A 851 7.70 -5.03 3.07
N SER A 852 8.66 -4.42 2.38
CA SER A 852 10.08 -4.46 2.70
C SER A 852 10.66 -3.06 2.61
N ARG A 853 11.38 -2.64 3.66
CA ARG A 853 12.11 -1.37 3.65
C ARG A 853 13.46 -1.56 2.98
N ASN A 854 13.89 -0.55 2.21
CA ASN A 854 15.28 -0.48 1.79
C ASN A 854 16.14 -0.21 3.02
N VAL A 855 17.32 -0.83 3.09
CA VAL A 855 18.32 -0.52 4.10
C VAL A 855 19.57 -0.09 3.35
N SER A 856 19.83 1.21 3.35
CA SER A 856 20.99 1.80 2.72
C SER A 856 22.05 2.18 3.76
N THR A 857 23.30 2.24 3.31
CA THR A 857 24.44 2.78 4.08
C THR A 857 25.15 3.77 3.17
N VAL A 858 24.73 5.03 3.22
CA VAL A 858 25.15 6.07 2.27
C VAL A 858 25.71 7.30 2.99
N SER A 859 26.62 8.03 2.34
CA SER A 859 27.26 9.22 2.92
C SER A 859 26.28 10.28 3.46
N PRO A 860 25.12 10.55 2.83
CA PRO A 860 24.13 11.48 3.39
C PRO A 860 23.65 11.13 4.82
N GLN A 861 23.59 9.84 5.18
CA GLN A 861 23.19 9.42 6.53
C GLN A 861 24.23 9.82 7.59
N ALA A 862 25.52 9.60 7.30
CA ALA A 862 26.60 10.04 8.18
C ALA A 862 26.64 11.57 8.27
N LEU A 863 26.49 12.28 7.14
CA LEU A 863 26.45 13.74 7.11
C LEU A 863 25.24 14.30 7.88
N MET A 864 24.10 13.63 7.87
CA MET A 864 22.94 13.99 8.67
C MET A 864 23.27 13.95 10.17
N MET A 865 23.88 12.87 10.65
CA MET A 865 24.24 12.72 12.07
C MET A 865 25.34 13.71 12.53
N MET A 866 26.25 14.08 11.63
CA MET A 866 27.33 15.02 11.93
C MET A 866 26.88 16.49 11.90
N ASN A 867 26.03 16.89 10.94
CA ASN A 867 25.77 18.30 10.65
C ASN A 867 24.38 18.79 11.07
N ASN A 868 23.47 17.88 11.46
CA ASN A 868 22.12 18.29 11.85
C ASN A 868 22.12 18.96 13.24
N GLY A 869 21.63 20.20 13.31
CA GLY A 869 21.59 20.97 14.56
C GLY A 869 20.81 20.29 15.68
N ARG A 870 19.72 19.58 15.38
CA ARG A 870 18.93 18.86 16.39
C ARG A 870 19.69 17.66 16.95
N VAL A 871 20.48 16.96 16.13
CA VAL A 871 21.35 15.87 16.61
C VAL A 871 22.42 16.43 17.55
N HIS A 872 22.98 17.60 17.23
CA HIS A 872 23.92 18.29 18.11
C HIS A 872 23.26 18.69 19.44
N ASP A 873 22.05 19.26 19.42
CA ASP A 873 21.32 19.60 20.65
C ASP A 873 21.04 18.38 21.53
N LEU A 874 20.74 17.22 20.92
CA LEU A 874 20.59 15.96 21.64
C LEU A 874 21.91 15.45 22.23
N ALA A 875 23.03 15.64 21.52
CA ALA A 875 24.35 15.30 22.05
C ALA A 875 24.73 16.19 23.26
N VAL A 876 24.37 17.48 23.22
CA VAL A 876 24.54 18.40 24.34
C VAL A 876 23.70 17.94 25.55
N ALA A 877 22.42 17.67 25.36
CA ALA A 877 21.56 17.14 26.42
C ALA A 877 22.03 15.79 26.97
N PHE A 878 22.61 14.93 26.12
CA PHE A 878 23.21 13.68 26.57
C PHE A 878 24.44 13.93 27.45
N ALA A 879 25.34 14.83 27.05
CA ALA A 879 26.49 15.23 27.85
C ALA A 879 26.09 15.85 29.20
N ASP A 880 25.08 16.71 29.24
CA ASP A 880 24.52 17.26 30.48
C ASP A 880 24.06 16.15 31.42
N ARG A 881 23.36 15.15 30.87
CA ARG A 881 22.85 14.02 31.64
C ARG A 881 23.98 13.14 32.19
N VAL A 882 25.04 12.92 31.42
CA VAL A 882 26.24 12.20 31.87
C VAL A 882 26.94 12.97 32.99
N ALA A 883 27.22 14.26 32.77
CA ALA A 883 27.91 15.10 33.74
C ALA A 883 27.17 15.17 35.08
N ASN A 884 25.85 15.42 35.05
CA ASN A 884 25.00 15.47 36.24
C ASN A 884 24.95 14.14 37.01
N LYS A 885 25.21 13.02 36.34
CA LYS A 885 25.17 11.69 36.95
C LYS A 885 26.48 11.30 37.60
N VAL A 886 27.60 11.60 36.95
CA VAL A 886 28.94 11.23 37.43
C VAL A 886 29.43 12.17 38.53
N ASP A 887 29.08 13.46 38.47
CA ASP A 887 29.62 14.41 39.45
C ASP A 887 28.76 15.68 39.69
N PRO A 888 27.91 15.71 40.73
CA PRO A 888 27.20 16.91 41.15
C PRO A 888 28.05 17.84 42.06
N GLY A 889 29.38 17.95 41.87
CA GLY A 889 30.19 19.03 42.48
C GLY A 889 31.65 18.76 42.88
N GLY A 890 32.35 17.80 42.26
CA GLY A 890 33.71 17.34 42.56
C GLY A 890 34.73 17.50 41.42
N GLU A 891 35.80 16.69 41.46
CA GLU A 891 36.92 16.70 40.49
C GLU A 891 36.65 15.70 39.36
N VAL A 892 36.61 16.19 38.11
CA VAL A 892 36.19 15.42 36.92
C VAL A 892 37.10 14.21 36.68
N GLN A 893 36.54 13.01 36.80
CA GLN A 893 37.19 11.77 36.35
C GLN A 893 36.70 11.38 34.96
N TYR A 894 37.53 11.64 33.92
CA TYR A 894 37.18 11.30 32.53
C TYR A 894 36.87 9.81 32.32
N ALA A 895 37.47 8.92 33.11
CA ALA A 895 37.17 7.49 33.03
C ALA A 895 35.69 7.21 33.31
N ASP A 896 35.14 7.82 34.36
CA ASP A 896 33.73 7.65 34.74
C ASP A 896 32.77 8.25 33.69
N TRP A 897 33.16 9.35 33.03
CA TRP A 897 32.42 9.89 31.89
C TRP A 897 32.40 8.91 30.72
N VAL A 898 33.55 8.35 30.35
CA VAL A 898 33.63 7.38 29.24
C VAL A 898 32.81 6.13 29.54
N ASP A 899 32.95 5.56 30.75
CA ASP A 899 32.16 4.40 31.17
C ASP A 899 30.66 4.68 31.12
N THR A 900 30.22 5.83 31.66
CA THR A 900 28.80 6.20 31.67
C THR A 900 28.27 6.43 30.25
N VAL A 901 29.05 7.05 29.36
CA VAL A 901 28.67 7.25 27.95
C VAL A 901 28.46 5.91 27.25
N TYR A 902 29.38 4.96 27.44
CA TYR A 902 29.30 3.63 26.84
C TYR A 902 28.09 2.85 27.37
N GLU A 903 27.86 2.84 28.69
CA GLU A 903 26.70 2.15 29.26
C GLU A 903 25.37 2.75 28.79
N MET A 904 25.26 4.08 28.69
CA MET A 904 24.03 4.75 28.27
C MET A 904 23.75 4.64 26.76
N ALA A 905 24.77 4.80 25.91
CA ALA A 905 24.59 4.85 24.46
C ALA A 905 24.70 3.46 23.82
N LEU A 906 25.63 2.63 24.31
CA LEU A 906 26.02 1.37 23.68
C LEU A 906 25.59 0.14 24.49
N SER A 907 25.07 0.31 25.70
CA SER A 907 24.61 -0.78 26.57
C SER A 907 25.69 -1.83 26.85
N ARG A 908 26.94 -1.38 26.97
CA ARG A 908 28.11 -2.18 27.36
C ARG A 908 29.15 -1.32 28.05
N SER A 909 30.11 -1.93 28.73
CA SER A 909 31.31 -1.21 29.20
C SER A 909 32.31 -1.00 28.05
N PRO A 910 33.15 0.05 28.09
CA PRO A 910 34.24 0.20 27.13
C PRO A 910 35.29 -0.88 27.38
N SER A 911 35.91 -1.37 26.30
CA SER A 911 37.15 -2.17 26.42
C SER A 911 38.28 -1.33 27.03
N PRO A 912 39.34 -1.95 27.58
CA PRO A 912 40.48 -1.21 28.13
C PRO A 912 41.12 -0.24 27.13
N GLN A 913 41.14 -0.60 25.84
CA GLN A 913 41.62 0.24 24.75
C GLN A 913 40.68 1.42 24.48
N GLU A 914 39.37 1.17 24.41
CA GLU A 914 38.36 2.22 24.22
C GLU A 914 38.33 3.21 25.39
N LEU A 915 38.48 2.72 26.63
CA LEU A 915 38.56 3.56 27.82
C LEU A 915 39.79 4.47 27.77
N SER A 916 40.96 3.91 27.49
CA SER A 916 42.20 4.68 27.37
C SER A 916 42.10 5.73 26.27
N LEU A 917 41.58 5.37 25.09
CA LEU A 917 41.41 6.26 23.96
C LEU A 917 40.37 7.35 24.25
N GLY A 918 39.27 7.01 24.93
CA GLY A 918 38.24 7.96 25.34
C GLY A 918 38.78 9.02 26.31
N VAL A 919 39.54 8.61 27.32
CA VAL A 919 40.18 9.51 28.29
C VAL A 919 41.20 10.41 27.60
N GLU A 920 42.01 9.88 26.69
CA GLU A 920 42.95 10.67 25.89
C GLU A 920 42.22 11.70 25.01
N SER A 921 41.16 11.26 24.33
CA SER A 921 40.36 12.12 23.45
C SER A 921 39.71 13.26 24.22
N LEU A 922 39.16 13.01 25.41
CA LEU A 922 38.57 14.05 26.26
C LEU A 922 39.59 15.11 26.68
N ARG A 923 40.83 14.70 27.03
CA ARG A 923 41.92 15.66 27.34
C ARG A 923 42.30 16.52 26.14
N GLN A 924 42.40 15.91 24.95
CA GLN A 924 42.70 16.64 23.72
C GLN A 924 41.57 17.62 23.35
N LEU A 925 40.31 17.18 23.49
CA LEU A 925 39.14 18.01 23.24
C LEU A 925 39.04 19.16 24.23
N GLU A 926 39.30 18.95 25.53
CA GLU A 926 39.32 20.02 26.52
C GLU A 926 40.35 21.09 26.16
N SER A 927 41.56 20.68 25.77
CA SER A 927 42.58 21.62 25.26
C SER A 927 42.09 22.39 24.04
N SER A 928 41.38 21.73 23.12
CA SER A 928 40.83 22.34 21.90
C SER A 928 39.70 23.33 22.21
N TRP A 929 38.95 23.08 23.28
CA TRP A 929 37.89 23.94 23.80
C TRP A 929 38.38 24.89 24.91
N HIS A 930 39.65 25.28 24.87
CA HIS A 930 40.25 26.28 25.78
C HIS A 930 40.07 25.98 27.27
N GLY A 931 40.13 24.69 27.65
CA GLY A 931 39.97 24.25 29.03
C GLY A 931 38.52 23.96 29.44
N ASN A 932 37.57 23.96 28.51
CA ASN A 932 36.17 23.65 28.81
C ASN A 932 35.91 22.13 28.72
N SER A 933 36.06 21.44 29.85
CA SER A 933 35.81 19.99 29.97
C SER A 933 34.39 19.60 29.58
N HIS A 934 33.40 20.46 29.83
CA HIS A 934 32.02 20.18 29.51
C HIS A 934 31.75 20.22 28.00
N GLN A 935 32.29 21.21 27.27
CA GLN A 935 32.24 21.23 25.79
C GLN A 935 33.01 20.06 25.16
N ALA A 936 34.10 19.62 25.81
CA ALA A 936 34.81 18.40 25.41
C ALA A 936 33.90 17.17 25.51
N LEU A 937 33.15 17.03 26.61
CA LEU A 937 32.17 15.96 26.77
C LEU A 937 31.03 16.03 25.74
N GLN A 938 30.52 17.22 25.43
CA GLN A 938 29.51 17.41 24.38
C GLN A 938 30.01 16.90 23.03
N THR A 939 31.25 17.25 22.66
CA THR A 939 31.88 16.79 21.41
C THR A 939 32.12 15.27 21.42
N TYR A 940 32.53 14.72 22.56
CA TYR A 940 32.73 13.29 22.72
C TYR A 940 31.42 12.51 22.61
N CYS A 941 30.36 12.97 23.26
CA CYS A 941 29.01 12.40 23.14
C CYS A 941 28.52 12.42 21.69
N HIS A 942 28.68 13.56 20.99
CA HIS A 942 28.33 13.67 19.57
C HIS A 942 29.11 12.66 18.72
N THR A 943 30.40 12.44 19.01
CA THR A 943 31.23 11.43 18.34
C THR A 943 30.71 10.01 18.57
N ILE A 944 30.34 9.65 19.80
CA ILE A 944 29.80 8.31 20.13
C ILE A 944 28.46 8.06 19.45
N LEU A 945 27.57 9.06 19.39
CA LEU A 945 26.28 8.96 18.68
C LEU A 945 26.45 8.78 17.16
N ASN A 946 27.61 9.15 16.61
CA ASN A 946 27.96 8.96 15.20
C ASN A 946 28.75 7.66 14.94
N SER A 947 29.03 6.85 15.97
CA SER A 947 29.81 5.62 15.83
C SER A 947 29.00 4.47 15.24
N ALA A 948 29.68 3.52 14.60
CA ALA A 948 29.05 2.28 14.13
C ALA A 948 28.36 1.52 15.27
N SER A 949 28.98 1.46 16.46
CA SER A 949 28.42 0.80 17.65
C SER A 949 27.08 1.40 18.10
N PHE A 950 26.82 2.70 17.83
CA PHE A 950 25.54 3.31 18.14
C PHE A 950 24.51 3.03 17.03
N LEU A 951 24.93 3.08 15.77
CA LEU A 951 24.07 2.93 14.59
C LEU A 951 23.65 1.49 14.30
N PHE A 952 24.37 0.50 14.82
CA PHE A 952 24.08 -0.92 14.66
C PHE A 952 23.53 -1.54 15.94
N VAL A 953 22.78 -2.64 15.78
CA VAL A 953 22.14 -3.37 16.88
C VAL A 953 23.17 -4.13 17.71
N ASP A 954 24.14 -4.76 17.02
CA ASP A 954 25.13 -5.69 17.56
C ASP A 954 26.50 -5.06 17.77
#